data_AF-A0A8H7B4N3-F1
#
_entry.id   AF-A0A8H7B4N3-F1
#
_cell.length_a   1.000
_cell.length_b   1.000
_cell.length_c   1.000
_cell.angle_alpha   90.00
_cell.angle_beta   90.00
_cell.angle_gamma   90.00
#
_symmetry.space_group_name_H-M   'P 1'
#
loop_
_entity.id
_entity.type
_entity.pdbx_description
1 polymer ?
#
loop_
_entity_poly.entity_id
_entity_poly.type
_entity_poly.pdbx_seq_one_letter_code
_entity_poly.pdbx_strand_id
1 'polypeptide(L)'
;MTGATQKREHAGHSHHHHHHDNTFLLSKNKNDAGVRITKIGLYVNLGMAVSKGFGGYVFNSQALIADAIHSLTDLVSDIMTLATVGWSLKPPTDRFPSGYGKVESLGSLGVSGILLAGGFFMGWTALLALCKQFFPEAAEIAEHWGLIPHHHHHGIEDMGPNINAIWLAAGSIVIKEWLYRATLKIAKERKSTVLASNAYHHRVDSLTAFVALLLIAGSNVLNNAKWLDPVGGLVISLMVVQAGWGNTKQALLELADVGVDQEMKDNVRKAAMSAVEGITTTSEPVNVRAIQGVKAGQNYLMDVEIGVSGAWTVEQTRHVENLIRERIGANVRGVKKVRVRFVANSAEAPDFLDEFIPGDPTATPNPASEGQHDHDHDHNHDHKHETTDTDARRRNCHRRLADMLLQKIIAVLTMSRHEFIRCPIISRKRTGAAAGTAGKIACDVACPSMWVLRQCIIVGSDLKLIHEAKVDFDADLSKYGIEKGVLTNPDEGEVFAPVALWLEAIDLVLQRLKEQGADFSKVQGISGAGMQHGTVFWSKDAETLLGSLDAGKTLLEQLESGAKGERKGAFSHPFSPNWQDASTQKQCDAFDATLQEPRNLALATGSSAHHRFSGPQILRFHDKYPEAYKATARISLVSSFLASIFLGKVAPIDISDVTGANLWDIKNGRWHEDLLALAAGGSEGVEDLRKKLGNVPEDGGSSFGTVSPYFSKRYGFPSSAQVIAFTGDNPSTILALPLRASDAIVSLGTSTTFLMSTPQYRPDPAYHFMNHPTTAGLYMFMLCYKNGGLAREHIRDAINKASGTSSDKSWDKFNETALTTPALGQAQPSDPMRLGLFFPRPEIVPNVKAGTWRFLSKDNQLSPIAPEAAQAKTEDKSWPVPQADARAILESQFLSLRLRSQSLVSPQGSLPAQPRRIYMVGGGAVNPAIAELAGQVLGGSDGVYKLEIGGNACALGAAYKAAWGVQRSSPQEKFEDFLEARWNEEGFVKKICEGYRKGVFEQYGDALKAFDEVEKVALREKGEEEGYEVWITRNSDPTVIWIWDEQPGCEFCKRDFGLA
;
A
#
# COMPACT_ATOMS: atom_id res chain seq x y z
N MET A 1 30.26 -4.28 -73.81
CA MET A 1 29.83 -3.24 -72.85
C MET A 1 28.35 -3.45 -72.60
N THR A 2 28.02 -3.84 -71.38
CA THR A 2 26.93 -4.76 -71.04
C THR A 2 25.61 -4.03 -70.77
N GLY A 3 24.67 -4.10 -71.70
CA GLY A 3 23.25 -3.89 -71.45
C GLY A 3 22.57 -5.21 -71.14
N ALA A 4 21.89 -5.30 -70.00
CA ALA A 4 21.06 -6.45 -69.63
C ALA A 4 19.70 -5.97 -69.09
N THR A 5 18.70 -6.21 -69.93
CA THR A 5 17.27 -6.46 -69.69
C THR A 5 16.74 -6.36 -68.25
N GLN A 6 15.89 -5.36 -68.00
CA GLN A 6 15.02 -5.27 -66.82
C GLN A 6 13.91 -6.34 -66.88
N LYS A 7 13.80 -7.16 -65.84
CA LYS A 7 12.58 -7.93 -65.53
C LYS A 7 11.69 -7.11 -64.60
N ARG A 8 10.41 -6.99 -64.95
CA ARG A 8 9.33 -6.50 -64.07
C ARG A 8 8.98 -7.58 -63.05
N GLU A 9 8.95 -7.23 -61.77
CA GLU A 9 8.17 -7.93 -60.75
C GLU A 9 7.23 -6.92 -60.07
N HIS A 10 5.99 -7.36 -59.85
CA HIS A 10 4.90 -6.60 -59.27
C HIS A 10 5.07 -6.45 -57.75
N ALA A 11 5.17 -5.22 -57.25
CA ALA A 11 5.00 -4.93 -55.82
C ALA A 11 3.56 -4.42 -55.61
N GLY A 12 2.71 -5.32 -55.13
CA GLY A 12 1.33 -5.00 -54.73
C GLY A 12 1.30 -4.15 -53.45
N HIS A 13 0.27 -3.31 -53.38
CA HIS A 13 -0.06 -2.42 -52.27
C HIS A 13 -0.17 -3.17 -50.93
N SER A 14 0.46 -2.62 -49.88
CA SER A 14 0.17 -2.96 -48.48
C SER A 14 -0.30 -1.72 -47.72
N HIS A 15 -1.59 -1.68 -47.39
CA HIS A 15 -2.13 -0.72 -46.41
C HIS A 15 -1.65 -1.12 -45.01
N HIS A 16 -0.93 -0.25 -44.31
CA HIS A 16 -0.64 -0.41 -42.88
C HIS A 16 -1.55 0.52 -42.06
N HIS A 17 -2.60 -0.07 -41.47
CA HIS A 17 -3.38 0.54 -40.41
C HIS A 17 -2.55 0.56 -39.11
N HIS A 18 -2.43 1.73 -38.46
CA HIS A 18 -1.82 1.87 -37.14
C HIS A 18 -2.74 1.24 -36.08
N HIS A 19 -2.36 0.07 -35.57
CA HIS A 19 -3.00 -0.62 -34.47
C HIS A 19 -2.53 -0.06 -33.11
N HIS A 20 -3.45 0.15 -32.18
CA HIS A 20 -3.16 0.41 -30.76
C HIS A 20 -2.29 -0.71 -30.17
N ASP A 21 -1.11 -0.37 -29.63
CA ASP A 21 -0.20 -1.34 -29.02
C ASP A 21 -0.70 -1.76 -27.63
N ASN A 22 -1.51 -2.81 -27.62
CA ASN A 22 -1.88 -3.57 -26.44
C ASN A 22 -0.65 -4.26 -25.83
N THR A 23 0.00 -3.56 -24.91
CA THR A 23 1.09 -4.03 -24.04
C THR A 23 0.66 -5.20 -23.11
N PHE A 24 -0.53 -5.77 -23.29
CA PHE A 24 -1.07 -6.90 -22.53
C PHE A 24 -0.79 -8.29 -23.14
N LEU A 25 -0.15 -8.40 -24.30
CA LEU A 25 0.16 -9.68 -24.96
C LEU A 25 1.67 -9.97 -25.09
N LEU A 26 2.43 -9.58 -24.05
CA LEU A 26 3.89 -9.53 -24.01
C LEU A 26 4.58 -10.90 -24.02
N SER A 27 5.11 -11.27 -25.19
CA SER A 27 6.52 -11.62 -25.30
C SER A 27 7.05 -11.13 -26.65
N LYS A 28 8.26 -10.55 -26.68
CA LYS A 28 8.98 -10.25 -27.93
C LYS A 28 9.33 -11.53 -28.72
N ASN A 29 9.22 -12.70 -28.08
CA ASN A 29 9.50 -13.99 -28.66
C ASN A 29 8.21 -14.77 -28.94
N LYS A 30 7.54 -14.42 -30.04
CA LYS A 30 6.29 -15.05 -30.51
C LYS A 30 6.40 -16.58 -30.71
N ASN A 31 7.62 -17.12 -30.69
CA ASN A 31 7.93 -18.54 -30.85
C ASN A 31 8.01 -19.33 -29.54
N ASP A 32 7.88 -18.71 -28.37
CA ASP A 32 7.85 -19.49 -27.13
C ASP A 32 6.56 -20.30 -27.00
N ALA A 33 6.71 -21.61 -26.82
CA ALA A 33 5.60 -22.54 -26.74
C ALA A 33 4.67 -22.26 -25.56
N GLY A 34 5.19 -21.76 -24.42
CA GLY A 34 4.41 -21.41 -23.23
C GLY A 34 3.52 -20.20 -23.48
N VAL A 35 4.10 -19.13 -24.00
CA VAL A 35 3.34 -17.91 -24.37
C VAL A 35 2.28 -18.22 -25.44
N ARG A 36 2.61 -19.08 -26.42
CA ARG A 36 1.68 -19.46 -27.48
C ARG A 36 0.49 -20.26 -26.95
N ILE A 37 0.73 -21.26 -26.09
CA ILE A 37 -0.38 -22.07 -25.57
C ILE A 37 -1.29 -21.26 -24.64
N THR A 38 -0.74 -20.35 -23.84
CA THR A 38 -1.57 -19.46 -23.00
C THR A 38 -2.39 -18.49 -23.83
N LYS A 39 -1.85 -17.96 -24.94
CA LYS A 39 -2.64 -17.13 -25.88
C LYS A 39 -3.76 -17.93 -26.55
N ILE A 40 -3.48 -19.17 -26.95
CA ILE A 40 -4.50 -20.08 -27.48
C ILE A 40 -5.60 -20.31 -26.44
N GLY A 41 -5.23 -20.60 -25.18
CA GLY A 41 -6.17 -20.74 -24.07
C GLY A 41 -7.04 -19.51 -23.88
N LEU A 42 -6.42 -18.32 -23.83
CA LEU A 42 -7.10 -17.04 -23.69
C LEU A 42 -8.14 -16.79 -24.80
N TYR A 43 -7.74 -16.96 -26.07
CA TYR A 43 -8.66 -16.74 -27.20
C TYR A 43 -9.78 -17.77 -27.26
N VAL A 44 -9.48 -19.03 -26.90
CA VAL A 44 -10.48 -20.09 -26.84
C VAL A 44 -11.48 -19.84 -25.71
N ASN A 45 -11.03 -19.45 -24.52
CA ASN A 45 -11.92 -19.09 -23.41
C ASN A 45 -12.78 -17.85 -23.73
N LEU A 46 -12.20 -16.85 -24.41
CA LEU A 46 -12.95 -15.67 -24.84
C LEU A 46 -14.02 -16.04 -25.88
N GLY A 47 -13.65 -16.87 -26.86
CA GLY A 47 -14.59 -17.39 -27.85
C GLY A 47 -15.72 -18.21 -27.21
N MET A 48 -15.40 -19.05 -26.21
CA MET A 48 -16.40 -19.80 -25.45
C MET A 48 -17.33 -18.90 -24.65
N ALA A 49 -16.81 -17.88 -23.96
CA ALA A 49 -17.62 -16.92 -23.22
C ALA A 49 -18.61 -16.19 -24.13
N VAL A 50 -18.15 -15.70 -25.28
CA VAL A 50 -19.03 -15.05 -26.29
C VAL A 50 -20.05 -16.04 -26.85
N SER A 51 -19.63 -17.25 -27.23
CA SER A 51 -20.54 -18.26 -27.81
C SER A 51 -21.62 -18.69 -26.82
N LYS A 52 -21.25 -18.89 -25.54
CA LYS A 52 -22.18 -19.25 -24.46
C LYS A 52 -23.10 -18.08 -24.11
N GLY A 53 -22.59 -16.85 -24.07
CA GLY A 53 -23.40 -15.65 -23.80
C GLY A 53 -24.43 -15.40 -24.90
N PHE A 54 -24.01 -15.50 -26.16
CA PHE A 54 -24.91 -15.41 -27.31
C PHE A 54 -25.93 -16.57 -27.32
N GLY A 55 -25.48 -17.80 -27.09
CA GLY A 55 -26.36 -18.96 -26.96
C GLY A 55 -27.35 -18.81 -25.81
N GLY A 56 -26.92 -18.27 -24.67
CA GLY A 56 -27.76 -17.98 -23.52
C GLY A 56 -28.85 -16.96 -23.83
N TYR A 57 -28.52 -15.91 -24.58
CA TYR A 57 -29.49 -14.93 -25.05
C TYR A 57 -30.48 -15.51 -26.08
N VAL A 58 -29.97 -16.19 -27.13
CA VAL A 58 -30.80 -16.72 -28.22
C VAL A 58 -31.67 -17.89 -27.78
N PHE A 59 -31.15 -18.77 -26.93
CA PHE A 59 -31.88 -19.92 -26.41
C PHE A 59 -32.59 -19.64 -25.09
N ASN A 60 -32.58 -18.38 -24.63
CA ASN A 60 -33.15 -17.92 -23.35
C ASN A 60 -32.72 -18.80 -22.16
N SER A 61 -31.44 -19.19 -22.15
CA SER A 61 -30.88 -20.16 -21.21
C SER A 61 -30.02 -19.46 -20.16
N GLN A 62 -30.56 -19.30 -18.96
CA GLN A 62 -29.85 -18.74 -17.81
C GLN A 62 -28.62 -19.56 -17.42
N ALA A 63 -28.66 -20.87 -17.63
CA ALA A 63 -27.52 -21.76 -17.40
C ALA A 63 -26.34 -21.43 -18.35
N LEU A 64 -26.61 -21.18 -19.63
CA LEU A 64 -25.57 -20.78 -20.59
C LEU A 64 -25.03 -19.37 -20.31
N ILE A 65 -25.88 -18.44 -19.84
CA ILE A 65 -25.43 -17.09 -19.46
C ILE A 65 -24.49 -17.16 -18.25
N ALA A 66 -24.81 -17.95 -17.24
CA ALA A 66 -23.94 -18.09 -16.08
C ALA A 66 -22.64 -18.82 -16.39
N ASP A 67 -22.68 -19.83 -17.26
CA ASP A 67 -21.47 -20.50 -17.76
C ASP A 67 -20.61 -19.57 -18.64
N ALA A 68 -21.22 -18.57 -19.30
CA ALA A 68 -20.49 -17.49 -19.98
C ALA A 68 -19.77 -16.56 -18.99
N ILE A 69 -20.41 -16.19 -17.88
CA ILE A 69 -19.79 -15.40 -16.80
C ILE A 69 -18.64 -16.18 -16.15
N HIS A 70 -18.82 -17.48 -15.95
CA HIS A 70 -17.76 -18.36 -15.45
C HIS A 70 -16.57 -18.39 -16.42
N SER A 71 -16.83 -18.55 -17.72
CA SER A 71 -15.81 -18.51 -18.77
C SER A 71 -15.09 -17.15 -18.87
N LEU A 72 -15.71 -16.04 -18.45
CA LEU A 72 -15.06 -14.73 -18.31
C LEU A 72 -14.11 -14.68 -17.10
N THR A 73 -14.45 -15.36 -16.01
CA THR A 73 -13.59 -15.46 -14.82
C THR A 73 -12.31 -16.24 -15.15
N ASP A 74 -12.41 -17.26 -16.01
CA ASP A 74 -11.25 -18.02 -16.49
C ASP A 74 -10.24 -17.16 -17.26
N LEU A 75 -10.70 -16.09 -17.92
CA LEU A 75 -9.81 -15.15 -18.62
C LEU A 75 -8.87 -14.44 -17.66
N VAL A 76 -9.28 -14.21 -16.41
CA VAL A 76 -8.43 -13.58 -15.39
C VAL A 76 -7.23 -14.47 -15.07
N SER A 77 -7.45 -15.78 -14.91
CA SER A 77 -6.39 -16.79 -14.70
C SER A 77 -5.46 -16.89 -15.91
N ASP A 78 -5.99 -16.84 -17.13
CA ASP A 78 -5.19 -16.87 -18.36
C ASP A 78 -4.34 -15.60 -18.54
N ILE A 79 -4.89 -14.42 -18.25
CA ILE A 79 -4.16 -13.14 -18.32
C ILE A 79 -3.04 -13.13 -17.29
N MET A 80 -3.31 -13.58 -16.06
CA MET A 80 -2.31 -13.67 -15.00
C MET A 80 -1.20 -14.67 -15.36
N THR A 81 -1.56 -15.83 -15.92
CA THR A 81 -0.60 -16.82 -16.43
C THR A 81 0.26 -16.22 -17.55
N LEU A 82 -0.35 -15.52 -18.50
CA LEU A 82 0.36 -14.90 -19.62
C LEU A 82 1.33 -13.81 -19.15
N ALA A 83 0.90 -12.96 -18.22
CA ALA A 83 1.72 -11.89 -17.65
C ALA A 83 2.92 -12.45 -16.89
N THR A 84 2.70 -13.49 -16.07
CA THR A 84 3.74 -14.06 -15.21
C THR A 84 4.75 -14.91 -15.99
N VAL A 85 4.30 -15.69 -16.99
CA VAL A 85 5.20 -16.37 -17.95
C VAL A 85 5.98 -15.35 -18.77
N GLY A 86 5.34 -14.29 -19.26
CA GLY A 86 6.00 -13.22 -20.02
C GLY A 86 7.08 -12.51 -19.20
N TRP A 87 6.87 -12.31 -17.90
CA TRP A 87 7.84 -11.70 -16.99
C TRP A 87 8.93 -12.67 -16.55
N SER A 88 8.62 -13.95 -16.32
CA SER A 88 9.62 -14.93 -15.87
C SER A 88 10.73 -15.19 -16.89
N LEU A 89 10.43 -14.98 -18.17
CA LEU A 89 11.37 -15.09 -19.29
C LEU A 89 12.33 -13.89 -19.45
N LYS A 90 12.18 -12.83 -18.64
CA LYS A 90 13.09 -11.67 -18.71
C LYS A 90 14.50 -12.03 -18.24
N PRO A 91 15.55 -11.49 -18.89
CA PRO A 91 16.93 -11.74 -18.48
C PRO A 91 17.20 -11.18 -17.07
N PRO A 92 18.19 -11.73 -16.34
CA PRO A 92 18.63 -11.15 -15.06
C PRO A 92 19.06 -9.69 -15.19
N THR A 93 18.84 -8.93 -14.12
CA THR A 93 19.22 -7.51 -13.98
C THR A 93 19.95 -7.31 -12.66
N ASP A 94 20.60 -6.17 -12.44
CA ASP A 94 21.27 -5.88 -11.17
C ASP A 94 20.31 -5.87 -9.98
N ARG A 95 19.04 -5.55 -10.22
CA ARG A 95 17.96 -5.62 -9.22
C ARG A 95 17.47 -7.05 -8.98
N PHE A 96 17.59 -7.95 -9.95
CA PHE A 96 17.25 -9.37 -9.84
C PHE A 96 18.42 -10.23 -10.34
N PRO A 97 19.53 -10.35 -9.58
CA PRO A 97 20.76 -11.03 -10.02
C PRO A 97 20.61 -12.53 -10.27
N SER A 98 19.52 -13.12 -9.79
CA SER A 98 19.11 -14.51 -10.02
C SER A 98 18.13 -14.67 -11.20
N GLY A 99 17.70 -13.57 -11.82
CA GLY A 99 16.65 -13.54 -12.84
C GLY A 99 15.22 -13.46 -12.29
N TYR A 100 14.25 -13.35 -13.21
CA TYR A 100 12.82 -13.19 -12.89
C TYR A 100 12.06 -14.51 -12.74
N GLY A 101 12.76 -15.66 -12.72
CA GLY A 101 12.12 -16.98 -12.69
C GLY A 101 11.10 -17.17 -11.56
N LYS A 102 11.34 -16.60 -10.37
CA LYS A 102 10.43 -16.68 -9.21
C LYS A 102 9.08 -15.98 -9.42
N VAL A 103 8.97 -15.05 -10.39
CA VAL A 103 7.69 -14.41 -10.76
C VAL A 103 6.67 -15.46 -11.24
N GLU A 104 7.14 -16.54 -11.83
CA GLU A 104 6.28 -17.65 -12.26
C GLU A 104 5.67 -18.41 -11.09
N SER A 105 6.45 -18.64 -10.03
CA SER A 105 5.96 -19.29 -8.80
C SER A 105 4.92 -18.40 -8.10
N LEU A 106 5.08 -17.06 -8.14
CA LEU A 106 4.04 -16.12 -7.69
C LEU A 106 2.77 -16.18 -8.56
N GLY A 107 2.91 -16.28 -9.88
CA GLY A 107 1.78 -16.49 -10.78
C GLY A 107 1.05 -17.80 -10.52
N SER A 108 1.79 -18.89 -10.29
CA SER A 108 1.25 -20.19 -9.91
C SER A 108 0.45 -20.11 -8.61
N LEU A 109 0.96 -19.37 -7.61
CA LEU A 109 0.27 -19.13 -6.34
C LEU A 109 -1.03 -18.34 -6.54
N GLY A 110 -1.02 -17.34 -7.42
CA GLY A 110 -2.21 -16.58 -7.77
C GLY A 110 -3.28 -17.46 -8.43
N VAL A 111 -2.92 -18.23 -9.46
CA VAL A 111 -3.88 -19.11 -10.17
C VAL A 111 -4.43 -20.17 -9.21
N SER A 112 -3.56 -20.81 -8.41
CA SER A 112 -4.00 -21.83 -7.45
C SER A 112 -4.81 -21.25 -6.30
N GLY A 113 -4.57 -20.00 -5.90
CA GLY A 113 -5.38 -19.27 -4.92
C GLY A 113 -6.81 -19.02 -5.40
N ILE A 114 -6.98 -18.57 -6.65
CA ILE A 114 -8.31 -18.40 -7.28
C ILE A 114 -9.05 -19.74 -7.32
N LEU A 115 -8.35 -20.82 -7.72
CA LEU A 115 -8.90 -22.17 -7.73
C LEU A 115 -9.32 -22.66 -6.34
N LEU A 116 -8.51 -22.42 -5.31
CA LEU A 116 -8.82 -22.80 -3.93
C LEU A 116 -10.05 -22.05 -3.43
N ALA A 117 -10.11 -20.73 -3.63
CA ALA A 117 -11.25 -19.92 -3.21
C ALA A 117 -12.54 -20.39 -3.90
N GLY A 118 -12.50 -20.61 -5.22
CA GLY A 118 -13.63 -21.15 -5.98
C GLY A 118 -14.03 -22.56 -5.51
N GLY A 119 -13.06 -23.43 -5.25
CA GLY A 119 -13.28 -24.77 -4.71
C GLY A 119 -13.97 -24.76 -3.35
N PHE A 120 -13.47 -23.97 -2.39
CA PHE A 120 -14.07 -23.83 -1.06
C PHE A 120 -15.47 -23.24 -1.13
N PHE A 121 -15.66 -22.21 -1.97
CA PHE A 121 -16.96 -21.59 -2.18
C PHE A 121 -17.99 -22.59 -2.73
N MET A 122 -17.65 -23.34 -3.79
CA MET A 122 -18.52 -24.39 -4.34
C MET A 122 -18.83 -25.50 -3.33
N GLY A 123 -17.86 -25.87 -2.49
CA GLY A 123 -18.05 -26.88 -1.44
C GLY A 123 -18.97 -26.38 -0.34
N TRP A 124 -18.82 -25.12 0.04
CA TRP A 124 -19.66 -24.46 1.02
C TRP A 124 -21.11 -24.38 0.53
N THR A 125 -21.35 -23.97 -0.72
CA THR A 125 -22.70 -23.91 -1.28
C THR A 125 -23.34 -25.30 -1.40
N ALA A 126 -22.58 -26.30 -1.85
CA ALA A 126 -23.04 -27.68 -1.92
C ALA A 126 -23.38 -28.25 -0.53
N LEU A 127 -22.57 -27.94 0.48
CA LEU A 127 -22.82 -28.34 1.87
C LEU A 127 -24.10 -27.68 2.42
N LEU A 128 -24.28 -26.38 2.18
CA LEU A 128 -25.48 -25.65 2.58
C LEU A 128 -26.74 -26.21 1.89
N ALA A 129 -26.66 -26.56 0.61
CA ALA A 129 -27.76 -27.18 -0.12
C ALA A 129 -28.13 -28.56 0.45
N LEU A 130 -27.15 -29.38 0.86
CA LEU A 130 -27.41 -30.63 1.58
C LEU A 130 -28.01 -30.37 2.98
N CYS A 131 -27.50 -29.39 3.72
CA CYS A 131 -28.05 -29.03 5.03
C CYS A 131 -29.50 -28.57 4.94
N LYS A 132 -29.88 -27.77 3.94
CA LYS A 132 -31.27 -27.38 3.67
C LYS A 132 -32.17 -28.59 3.40
N GLN A 133 -31.68 -29.55 2.61
CA GLN A 133 -32.47 -30.71 2.20
C GLN A 133 -32.67 -31.73 3.34
N PHE A 134 -31.67 -31.93 4.20
CA PHE A 134 -31.70 -32.94 5.26
C PHE A 134 -32.00 -32.38 6.66
N PHE A 135 -31.80 -31.08 6.90
CA PHE A 135 -32.01 -30.39 8.18
C PHE A 135 -32.73 -29.03 8.01
N PRO A 136 -33.98 -29.03 7.53
CA PRO A 136 -34.71 -27.80 7.17
C PRO A 136 -34.89 -26.81 8.34
N GLU A 137 -35.12 -27.28 9.56
CA GLU A 137 -35.27 -26.42 10.76
C GLU A 137 -33.98 -25.66 11.13
N ALA A 138 -32.80 -26.25 10.89
CA ALA A 138 -31.52 -25.60 11.13
C ALA A 138 -31.16 -24.60 10.02
N ALA A 139 -31.65 -24.84 8.80
CA ALA A 139 -31.38 -23.99 7.65
C ALA A 139 -32.24 -22.71 7.63
N GLU A 140 -33.48 -22.74 8.11
CA GLU A 140 -34.32 -21.54 8.28
C GLU A 140 -33.70 -20.54 9.28
N ILE A 141 -33.03 -21.05 10.32
CA ILE A 141 -32.33 -20.22 11.31
C ILE A 141 -31.09 -19.57 10.70
N ALA A 142 -30.37 -20.28 9.83
CA ALA A 142 -29.19 -19.76 9.13
C ALA A 142 -29.54 -18.75 8.02
N GLU A 143 -30.70 -18.90 7.35
CA GLU A 143 -31.21 -17.92 6.37
C GLU A 143 -31.64 -16.60 7.07
N HIS A 144 -32.28 -16.69 8.24
CA HIS A 144 -32.67 -15.52 9.04
C HIS A 144 -31.49 -14.68 9.56
N TRP A 145 -30.28 -15.24 9.57
CA TRP A 145 -29.05 -14.56 10.02
C TRP A 145 -28.18 -14.06 8.86
N GLY A 146 -28.66 -14.17 7.61
CA GLY A 146 -27.92 -13.70 6.43
C GLY A 146 -26.62 -14.47 6.14
N LEU A 147 -26.42 -15.62 6.80
CA LEU A 147 -25.23 -16.47 6.67
C LEU A 147 -25.24 -17.32 5.38
N ILE A 148 -26.37 -17.34 4.66
CA ILE A 148 -26.54 -18.06 3.39
C ILE A 148 -26.76 -17.02 2.29
N PRO A 149 -25.75 -16.70 1.48
CA PRO A 149 -25.94 -15.83 0.33
C PRO A 149 -26.80 -16.53 -0.73
N HIS A 150 -27.70 -15.76 -1.37
CA HIS A 150 -28.48 -16.21 -2.53
C HIS A 150 -27.55 -16.36 -3.75
N HIS A 151 -26.78 -17.44 -3.80
CA HIS A 151 -26.09 -17.83 -5.02
C HIS A 151 -26.95 -18.85 -5.76
N HIS A 152 -27.23 -18.52 -7.02
CA HIS A 152 -27.92 -19.37 -7.97
C HIS A 152 -27.16 -20.69 -8.11
N HIS A 153 -27.57 -21.72 -7.36
CA HIS A 153 -27.23 -23.09 -7.74
C HIS A 153 -27.80 -23.31 -9.14
N HIS A 154 -27.00 -23.79 -10.08
CA HIS A 154 -27.50 -24.29 -11.37
C HIS A 154 -28.27 -25.61 -11.20
N GLY A 155 -29.10 -25.70 -10.16
CA GLY A 155 -30.16 -26.67 -10.06
C GLY A 155 -31.22 -26.29 -11.08
N ILE A 156 -31.37 -27.11 -12.10
CA ILE A 156 -32.44 -26.99 -13.10
C ILE A 156 -33.77 -27.16 -12.37
N GLU A 157 -34.39 -26.06 -12.00
CA GLU A 157 -35.83 -25.99 -11.78
C GLU A 157 -36.38 -24.81 -12.58
N ASP A 158 -37.41 -25.11 -13.38
CA ASP A 158 -38.15 -24.23 -14.28
C ASP A 158 -37.37 -23.57 -15.43
N MET A 159 -37.08 -24.37 -16.45
CA MET A 159 -37.63 -24.20 -17.81
C MET A 159 -36.99 -25.27 -18.71
N GLY A 160 -37.80 -26.02 -19.46
CA GLY A 160 -37.34 -27.14 -20.28
C GLY A 160 -36.18 -26.75 -21.22
N PRO A 161 -35.11 -27.57 -21.32
CA PRO A 161 -33.93 -27.20 -22.08
C PRO A 161 -34.24 -27.20 -23.57
N ASN A 162 -33.93 -26.09 -24.25
CA ASN A 162 -33.72 -26.14 -25.69
C ASN A 162 -32.57 -27.13 -25.93
N ILE A 163 -32.84 -28.23 -26.63
CA ILE A 163 -31.88 -29.33 -26.88
C ILE A 163 -30.56 -28.85 -27.52
N ASN A 164 -30.58 -27.68 -28.14
CA ASN A 164 -29.43 -27.02 -28.75
C ASN A 164 -28.43 -26.45 -27.72
N ALA A 165 -28.87 -26.10 -26.50
CA ALA A 165 -28.01 -25.59 -25.43
C ALA A 165 -27.06 -26.67 -24.86
N ILE A 166 -27.50 -27.93 -24.87
CA ILE A 166 -26.72 -29.09 -24.41
C ILE A 166 -25.51 -29.32 -25.33
N TRP A 167 -25.67 -29.14 -26.64
CA TRP A 167 -24.56 -29.28 -27.61
C TRP A 167 -23.46 -28.25 -27.41
N LEU A 168 -23.82 -27.02 -27.03
CA LEU A 168 -22.85 -25.96 -26.71
C LEU A 168 -22.08 -26.26 -25.41
N ALA A 169 -22.77 -26.73 -24.38
CA ALA A 169 -22.13 -27.17 -23.13
C ALA A 169 -21.19 -28.36 -23.36
N ALA A 170 -21.64 -29.38 -24.10
CA ALA A 170 -20.83 -30.55 -24.46
C ALA A 170 -19.60 -30.17 -25.29
N GLY A 171 -19.74 -29.24 -26.24
CA GLY A 171 -18.63 -28.69 -27.01
C GLY A 171 -17.56 -28.03 -26.11
N SER A 172 -17.99 -27.28 -25.09
CA SER A 172 -17.07 -26.63 -24.15
C SER A 172 -16.26 -27.61 -23.31
N ILE A 173 -16.85 -28.75 -22.92
CA ILE A 173 -16.15 -29.83 -22.20
C ILE A 173 -15.00 -30.39 -23.06
N VAL A 174 -15.28 -30.68 -24.35
CA VAL A 174 -14.29 -31.22 -25.28
C VAL A 174 -13.15 -30.22 -25.49
N ILE A 175 -13.48 -28.94 -25.65
CA ILE A 175 -12.49 -27.87 -25.86
C ILE A 175 -11.61 -27.69 -24.61
N LYS A 176 -12.19 -27.65 -23.41
CA LYS A 176 -11.44 -27.53 -22.14
C LYS A 176 -10.56 -28.74 -21.89
N GLU A 177 -11.02 -29.95 -22.19
CA GLU A 177 -10.21 -31.16 -22.09
C GLU A 177 -9.03 -31.17 -23.08
N TRP A 178 -9.24 -30.66 -24.29
CA TRP A 178 -8.17 -30.46 -25.26
C TRP A 178 -7.15 -29.43 -24.76
N LEU A 179 -7.61 -28.27 -24.24
CA LEU A 179 -6.74 -27.25 -23.64
C LEU A 179 -5.93 -27.81 -22.47
N TYR A 180 -6.54 -28.60 -21.59
CA TYR A 180 -5.83 -29.28 -20.50
C TYR A 180 -4.66 -30.13 -21.03
N ARG A 181 -4.92 -31.01 -22.00
CA ARG A 181 -3.88 -31.90 -22.55
C ARG A 181 -2.77 -31.12 -23.26
N ALA A 182 -3.13 -30.10 -24.03
CA ALA A 182 -2.18 -29.27 -24.76
C ALA A 182 -1.31 -28.42 -23.80
N THR A 183 -1.92 -27.76 -22.82
CA THR A 183 -1.22 -26.94 -21.83
C THR A 183 -0.37 -27.79 -20.90
N LEU A 184 -0.86 -28.95 -20.43
CA LEU A 184 -0.10 -29.85 -19.55
C LEU A 184 1.13 -30.44 -20.25
N LYS A 185 1.01 -30.78 -21.54
CA LYS A 185 2.16 -31.24 -22.34
C LYS A 185 3.28 -30.19 -22.34
N ILE A 186 2.94 -28.94 -22.64
CA ILE A 186 3.90 -27.84 -22.69
C ILE A 186 4.41 -27.49 -21.29
N ALA A 187 3.56 -27.55 -20.26
CA ALA A 187 3.95 -27.34 -18.87
C ALA A 187 5.03 -28.34 -18.42
N LYS A 188 4.85 -29.63 -18.74
CA LYS A 188 5.83 -30.68 -18.44
C LYS A 188 7.13 -30.49 -19.23
N GLU A 189 7.04 -30.19 -20.52
CA GLU A 189 8.21 -29.92 -21.36
C GLU A 189 9.00 -28.70 -20.86
N ARG A 190 8.32 -27.64 -20.43
CA ARG A 190 8.94 -26.41 -19.94
C ARG A 190 9.25 -26.41 -18.45
N LYS A 191 8.84 -27.45 -17.70
CA LYS A 191 8.89 -27.49 -16.22
C LYS A 191 8.23 -26.27 -15.56
N SER A 192 7.19 -25.74 -16.21
CA SER A 192 6.46 -24.55 -15.80
C SER A 192 5.37 -24.91 -14.80
N THR A 193 5.47 -24.38 -13.58
CA THR A 193 4.45 -24.56 -12.53
C THR A 193 3.19 -23.76 -12.81
N VAL A 194 3.32 -22.53 -13.33
CA VAL A 194 2.15 -21.71 -13.66
C VAL A 194 1.34 -22.30 -14.82
N LEU A 195 2.00 -22.83 -15.87
CA LEU A 195 1.30 -23.51 -16.96
C LEU A 195 0.66 -24.81 -16.49
N ALA A 196 1.32 -25.55 -15.58
CA ALA A 196 0.71 -26.74 -14.99
C ALA A 196 -0.55 -26.36 -14.20
N SER A 197 -0.48 -25.31 -13.38
CA SER A 197 -1.64 -24.81 -12.64
C SER A 197 -2.78 -24.39 -13.55
N ASN A 198 -2.48 -23.67 -14.65
CA ASN A 198 -3.49 -23.29 -15.64
C ASN A 198 -4.08 -24.51 -16.38
N ALA A 199 -3.28 -25.53 -16.66
CA ALA A 199 -3.79 -26.77 -17.24
C ALA A 199 -4.77 -27.48 -16.28
N TYR A 200 -4.40 -27.62 -15.00
CA TYR A 200 -5.28 -28.22 -13.99
C TYR A 200 -6.56 -27.42 -13.78
N HIS A 201 -6.51 -26.08 -13.93
CA HIS A 201 -7.70 -25.24 -13.99
C HIS A 201 -8.66 -25.70 -15.09
N HIS A 202 -8.19 -25.80 -16.34
CA HIS A 202 -9.02 -26.28 -17.45
C HIS A 202 -9.58 -27.69 -17.23
N ARG A 203 -8.81 -28.57 -16.58
CA ARG A 203 -9.25 -29.93 -16.25
C ARG A 203 -10.38 -29.92 -15.24
N VAL A 204 -10.25 -29.11 -14.19
CA VAL A 204 -11.30 -28.91 -13.19
C VAL A 204 -12.58 -28.44 -13.89
N ASP A 205 -12.51 -27.41 -14.73
CA ASP A 205 -13.67 -26.87 -15.47
C ASP A 205 -14.33 -27.94 -16.36
N SER A 206 -13.53 -28.78 -17.03
CA SER A 206 -14.08 -29.85 -17.87
C SER A 206 -14.80 -30.94 -17.05
N LEU A 207 -14.27 -31.27 -15.87
CA LEU A 207 -14.84 -32.29 -14.98
C LEU A 207 -16.09 -31.76 -14.27
N THR A 208 -16.09 -30.51 -13.83
CA THR A 208 -17.25 -29.86 -13.21
C THR A 208 -18.42 -29.83 -14.21
N ALA A 209 -18.16 -29.39 -15.45
CA ALA A 209 -19.16 -29.34 -16.51
C ALA A 209 -19.63 -30.72 -16.97
N PHE A 210 -18.75 -31.73 -17.00
CA PHE A 210 -19.12 -33.10 -17.33
C PHE A 210 -20.02 -33.75 -16.26
N VAL A 211 -19.71 -33.56 -14.98
CA VAL A 211 -20.56 -34.07 -13.89
C VAL A 211 -21.90 -33.34 -13.88
N ALA A 212 -21.93 -32.02 -14.10
CA ALA A 212 -23.18 -31.29 -14.28
C ALA A 212 -24.02 -31.86 -15.42
N LEU A 213 -23.42 -32.15 -16.59
CA LEU A 213 -24.12 -32.79 -17.71
C LEU A 213 -24.70 -34.16 -17.34
N LEU A 214 -23.97 -34.99 -16.59
CA LEU A 214 -24.45 -36.28 -16.11
C LEU A 214 -25.60 -36.15 -15.10
N LEU A 215 -25.54 -35.16 -14.21
CA LEU A 215 -26.61 -34.88 -13.24
C LEU A 215 -27.88 -34.43 -13.95
N ILE A 216 -27.77 -33.60 -14.99
CA ILE A 216 -28.88 -33.16 -15.85
C ILE A 216 -29.47 -34.33 -16.63
N ALA A 217 -28.64 -35.21 -17.18
CA ALA A 217 -29.10 -36.41 -17.87
C ALA A 217 -29.76 -37.41 -16.91
N GLY A 218 -29.21 -37.56 -15.70
CA GLY A 218 -29.69 -38.49 -14.67
C GLY A 218 -30.96 -38.03 -13.95
N SER A 219 -31.14 -36.73 -13.73
CA SER A 219 -32.37 -36.17 -13.11
C SER A 219 -33.61 -36.38 -14.00
N ASN A 220 -33.42 -36.46 -15.31
CA ASN A 220 -34.48 -36.81 -16.27
C ASN A 220 -34.86 -38.29 -16.28
N VAL A 221 -34.06 -39.16 -15.65
CA VAL A 221 -34.30 -40.62 -15.58
C VAL A 221 -34.74 -41.05 -14.18
N LEU A 222 -34.37 -40.30 -13.13
CA LEU A 222 -34.65 -40.61 -11.73
C LEU A 222 -35.46 -39.48 -11.05
N ASN A 223 -36.78 -39.60 -11.04
CA ASN A 223 -37.74 -38.61 -10.51
C ASN A 223 -37.66 -38.34 -8.98
N ASN A 224 -36.64 -38.81 -8.26
CA ASN A 224 -36.57 -38.67 -6.79
C ASN A 224 -35.16 -38.49 -6.21
N ALA A 225 -34.19 -38.05 -7.02
CA ALA A 225 -32.79 -37.97 -6.61
C ALA A 225 -32.21 -36.54 -6.59
N LYS A 226 -32.99 -35.55 -6.15
CA LYS A 226 -32.57 -34.12 -6.07
C LYS A 226 -31.34 -33.88 -5.19
N TRP A 227 -31.04 -34.78 -4.26
CA TRP A 227 -29.85 -34.71 -3.39
C TRP A 227 -28.53 -35.06 -4.10
N LEU A 228 -28.59 -35.72 -5.27
CA LEU A 228 -27.39 -36.09 -6.04
C LEU A 228 -26.63 -34.87 -6.57
N ASP A 229 -27.34 -33.76 -6.85
CA ASP A 229 -26.74 -32.54 -7.37
C ASP A 229 -25.77 -31.89 -6.38
N PRO A 230 -26.17 -31.56 -5.14
CA PRO A 230 -25.24 -31.01 -4.17
C PRO A 230 -24.21 -32.03 -3.64
N VAL A 231 -24.48 -33.35 -3.65
CA VAL A 231 -23.41 -34.35 -3.41
C VAL A 231 -22.36 -34.33 -4.52
N GLY A 232 -22.79 -34.24 -5.79
CA GLY A 232 -21.89 -34.10 -6.92
C GLY A 232 -21.04 -32.84 -6.83
N GLY A 233 -21.66 -31.70 -6.48
CA GLY A 233 -20.99 -30.43 -6.22
C GLY A 233 -19.91 -30.52 -5.13
N LEU A 234 -20.19 -31.25 -4.04
CA LEU A 234 -19.24 -31.46 -2.94
C LEU A 234 -18.04 -32.31 -3.37
N VAL A 235 -18.26 -33.39 -4.12
CA VAL A 235 -17.18 -34.25 -4.66
C VAL A 235 -16.28 -33.45 -5.60
N ILE A 236 -16.88 -32.66 -6.49
CA ILE A 236 -16.16 -31.78 -7.40
C ILE A 236 -15.32 -30.76 -6.61
N SER A 237 -15.93 -30.08 -5.64
CA SER A 237 -15.23 -29.11 -4.78
C SER A 237 -14.00 -29.73 -4.12
N LEU A 238 -14.12 -30.93 -3.54
CA LEU A 238 -12.98 -31.62 -2.92
C LEU A 238 -11.84 -31.88 -3.93
N MET A 239 -12.18 -32.27 -5.17
CA MET A 239 -11.18 -32.45 -6.23
C MET A 239 -10.50 -31.12 -6.61
N VAL A 240 -11.27 -30.02 -6.69
CA VAL A 240 -10.73 -28.67 -6.97
C VAL A 240 -9.81 -28.22 -5.85
N VAL A 241 -10.23 -28.35 -4.59
CA VAL A 241 -9.44 -27.98 -3.41
C VAL A 241 -8.17 -28.81 -3.34
N GLN A 242 -8.24 -30.13 -3.60
CA GLN A 242 -7.07 -31.00 -3.64
C GLN A 242 -6.06 -30.55 -4.70
N ALA A 243 -6.52 -30.23 -5.91
CA ALA A 243 -5.66 -29.76 -7.00
C ALA A 243 -5.05 -28.38 -6.70
N GLY A 244 -5.87 -27.43 -6.21
CA GLY A 244 -5.44 -26.09 -5.83
C GLY A 244 -4.44 -26.09 -4.68
N TRP A 245 -4.64 -26.96 -3.68
CA TRP A 245 -3.74 -27.12 -2.54
C TRP A 245 -2.39 -27.71 -2.97
N GLY A 246 -2.40 -28.72 -3.84
CA GLY A 246 -1.18 -29.30 -4.40
C GLY A 246 -0.31 -28.25 -5.10
N ASN A 247 -0.91 -27.43 -5.97
CA ASN A 247 -0.20 -26.37 -6.69
C ASN A 247 0.27 -25.25 -5.75
N THR A 248 -0.56 -24.86 -4.77
CA THR A 248 -0.22 -23.86 -3.76
C THR A 248 0.97 -24.31 -2.92
N LYS A 249 0.95 -25.55 -2.42
CA LYS A 249 2.07 -26.14 -1.68
C LYS A 249 3.34 -26.13 -2.52
N GLN A 250 3.27 -26.54 -3.78
CA GLN A 250 4.43 -26.54 -4.67
C GLN A 250 4.99 -25.13 -4.90
N ALA A 251 4.13 -24.14 -5.15
CA ALA A 251 4.54 -22.74 -5.34
C ALA A 251 5.18 -22.14 -4.07
N LEU A 252 4.62 -22.44 -2.89
CA LEU A 252 5.18 -21.99 -1.61
C LEU A 252 6.54 -22.65 -1.32
N LEU A 253 6.71 -23.94 -1.61
CA LEU A 253 8.00 -24.63 -1.45
C LEU A 253 9.06 -24.08 -2.41
N GLU A 254 8.68 -23.72 -3.64
CA GLU A 254 9.58 -23.03 -4.59
C GLU A 254 9.97 -21.63 -4.08
N LEU A 255 9.03 -20.88 -3.50
CA LEU A 255 9.31 -19.56 -2.93
C LEU A 255 10.16 -19.62 -1.65
N ALA A 256 10.01 -20.70 -0.87
CA ALA A 256 10.79 -20.98 0.34
C ALA A 256 12.20 -21.54 0.04
N ASP A 257 12.63 -21.51 -1.22
CA ASP A 257 13.96 -21.96 -1.67
C ASP A 257 14.27 -23.41 -1.24
N VAL A 258 13.25 -24.27 -1.27
CA VAL A 258 13.44 -25.71 -1.03
C VAL A 258 14.39 -26.27 -2.09
N GLY A 259 15.40 -27.01 -1.62
CA GLY A 259 16.45 -27.54 -2.47
C GLY A 259 15.93 -28.49 -3.56
N VAL A 260 16.67 -28.56 -4.67
CA VAL A 260 16.38 -29.46 -5.79
C VAL A 260 16.41 -30.95 -5.36
N ASP A 261 15.64 -31.77 -6.06
CA ASP A 261 15.57 -33.21 -5.84
C ASP A 261 16.90 -33.94 -6.13
N GLN A 262 17.00 -35.17 -5.62
CA GLN A 262 18.23 -35.96 -5.77
C GLN A 262 18.52 -36.32 -7.23
N GLU A 263 17.48 -36.51 -8.05
CA GLU A 263 17.62 -36.80 -9.48
C GLU A 263 18.31 -35.63 -10.23
N MET A 264 17.90 -34.38 -9.97
CA MET A 264 18.54 -33.20 -10.53
C MET A 264 19.99 -33.08 -10.05
N LYS A 265 20.26 -33.32 -8.75
CA LYS A 265 21.63 -33.32 -8.21
C LYS A 265 22.50 -34.36 -8.91
N ASP A 266 21.98 -35.56 -9.17
CA ASP A 266 22.73 -36.63 -9.82
C ASP A 266 22.98 -36.34 -11.30
N ASN A 267 22.04 -35.70 -12.00
CA ASN A 267 22.23 -35.24 -13.38
C ASN A 267 23.31 -34.15 -13.48
N VAL A 268 23.29 -33.18 -12.57
CA VAL A 268 24.34 -32.15 -12.47
C VAL A 268 25.68 -32.76 -12.09
N ARG A 269 25.69 -33.75 -11.18
CA ARG A 269 26.90 -34.49 -10.79
C ARG A 269 27.53 -35.21 -11.98
N LYS A 270 26.73 -35.97 -12.74
CA LYS A 270 27.20 -36.69 -13.94
C LYS A 270 27.77 -35.71 -14.97
N ALA A 271 27.09 -34.60 -15.23
CA ALA A 271 27.57 -33.58 -16.16
C ALA A 271 28.87 -32.93 -15.68
N ALA A 272 28.96 -32.55 -14.40
CA ALA A 272 30.17 -31.99 -13.79
C ALA A 272 31.34 -32.98 -13.82
N MET A 273 31.12 -34.25 -13.45
CA MET A 273 32.13 -35.31 -13.52
C MET A 273 32.66 -35.49 -14.94
N SER A 274 31.77 -35.52 -15.94
CA SER A 274 32.17 -35.63 -17.35
C SER A 274 32.93 -34.42 -17.89
N ALA A 275 32.86 -33.26 -17.21
CA ALA A 275 33.60 -32.06 -17.58
C ALA A 275 35.04 -32.08 -17.06
N VAL A 276 35.26 -32.77 -15.94
CA VAL A 276 36.57 -32.88 -15.29
C VAL A 276 37.29 -34.19 -15.62
N GLU A 277 36.59 -35.14 -16.24
CA GLU A 277 37.13 -36.39 -16.76
C GLU A 277 38.15 -36.10 -17.89
N GLY A 278 39.44 -36.29 -17.60
CA GLY A 278 40.55 -36.06 -18.54
C GLY A 278 41.50 -34.90 -18.20
N ILE A 279 41.21 -34.10 -17.17
CA ILE A 279 42.12 -33.05 -16.68
C ILE A 279 43.24 -33.70 -15.87
N THR A 280 44.30 -34.13 -16.58
CA THR A 280 45.34 -35.03 -16.07
C THR A 280 46.66 -34.30 -15.79
N THR A 281 46.61 -33.06 -15.30
CA THR A 281 47.80 -32.21 -15.16
C THR A 281 48.48 -32.26 -13.79
N THR A 282 47.92 -32.93 -12.78
CA THR A 282 48.54 -33.00 -11.43
C THR A 282 48.28 -34.33 -10.73
N SER A 283 49.16 -34.67 -9.78
CA SER A 283 49.18 -35.89 -8.96
C SER A 283 47.98 -36.08 -8.02
N GLU A 284 47.04 -35.14 -7.98
CA GLU A 284 45.82 -35.21 -7.16
C GLU A 284 44.56 -35.07 -8.03
N PRO A 285 43.53 -35.90 -7.82
CA PRO A 285 42.32 -35.88 -8.63
C PRO A 285 41.42 -34.67 -8.33
N VAL A 286 40.73 -34.17 -9.36
CA VAL A 286 39.65 -33.20 -9.24
C VAL A 286 38.36 -33.93 -8.87
N ASN A 287 37.75 -33.58 -7.75
CA ASN A 287 36.59 -34.30 -7.23
C ASN A 287 35.36 -33.39 -7.11
N VAL A 288 34.21 -33.85 -7.59
CA VAL A 288 32.92 -33.18 -7.33
C VAL A 288 32.45 -33.54 -5.92
N ARG A 289 32.51 -32.60 -4.98
CA ARG A 289 32.27 -32.85 -3.55
C ARG A 289 30.81 -32.69 -3.18
N ALA A 290 30.21 -31.56 -3.52
CA ALA A 290 28.86 -31.20 -3.10
C ALA A 290 28.08 -30.53 -4.23
N ILE A 291 26.75 -30.73 -4.25
CA ILE A 291 25.85 -30.05 -5.18
C ILE A 291 24.59 -29.66 -4.42
N GLN A 292 24.27 -28.37 -4.49
CA GLN A 292 23.00 -27.83 -4.05
C GLN A 292 22.41 -26.94 -5.13
N GLY A 293 21.15 -26.58 -4.97
CA GLY A 293 20.51 -25.67 -5.90
C GLY A 293 19.05 -25.48 -5.56
N VAL A 294 18.47 -24.45 -6.15
CA VAL A 294 17.07 -24.08 -5.98
C VAL A 294 16.39 -23.93 -7.33
N LYS A 295 15.07 -24.16 -7.33
CA LYS A 295 14.24 -23.94 -8.50
C LYS A 295 13.71 -22.50 -8.50
N ALA A 296 13.76 -21.84 -9.65
CA ALA A 296 13.23 -20.50 -9.86
C ALA A 296 12.39 -20.48 -11.15
N GLY A 297 11.09 -20.78 -11.03
CA GLY A 297 10.19 -20.97 -12.17
C GLY A 297 10.67 -22.12 -13.06
N GLN A 298 10.89 -21.86 -14.35
CA GLN A 298 11.42 -22.84 -15.30
C GLN A 298 12.93 -23.10 -15.18
N ASN A 299 13.64 -22.30 -14.38
CA ASN A 299 15.09 -22.32 -14.28
C ASN A 299 15.56 -23.01 -12.98
N TYR A 300 16.75 -23.61 -13.05
CA TYR A 300 17.48 -24.09 -11.87
C TYR A 300 18.75 -23.25 -11.67
N LEU A 301 19.00 -22.88 -10.42
CA LEU A 301 20.19 -22.19 -9.97
C LEU A 301 20.99 -23.19 -9.14
N MET A 302 22.16 -23.59 -9.63
CA MET A 302 22.96 -24.66 -9.04
C MET A 302 24.27 -24.13 -8.48
N ASP A 303 24.67 -24.63 -7.32
CA ASP A 303 26.00 -24.45 -6.76
C ASP A 303 26.71 -25.81 -6.73
N VAL A 304 27.96 -25.83 -7.22
CA VAL A 304 28.78 -27.04 -7.33
C VAL A 304 30.10 -26.80 -6.60
N GLU A 305 30.41 -27.65 -5.63
CA GLU A 305 31.70 -27.65 -4.93
C GLU A 305 32.66 -28.64 -5.59
N ILE A 306 33.85 -28.15 -5.95
CA ILE A 306 34.91 -28.90 -6.61
C ILE A 306 36.16 -28.89 -5.72
N GLY A 307 36.64 -30.09 -5.39
CA GLY A 307 37.93 -30.34 -4.74
C GLY A 307 39.07 -30.26 -5.75
N VAL A 308 40.06 -29.42 -5.47
CA VAL A 308 41.29 -29.25 -6.26
C VAL A 308 42.52 -29.23 -5.37
N SER A 309 43.71 -29.34 -5.96
CA SER A 309 44.96 -29.22 -5.20
C SER A 309 45.21 -27.77 -4.77
N GLY A 310 45.76 -27.56 -3.57
CA GLY A 310 46.07 -26.22 -3.03
C GLY A 310 47.13 -25.45 -3.82
N ALA A 311 47.84 -26.12 -4.74
CA ALA A 311 48.85 -25.52 -5.62
C ALA A 311 48.28 -24.96 -6.93
N TRP A 312 46.96 -25.03 -7.16
CA TRP A 312 46.35 -24.55 -8.40
C TRP A 312 46.34 -23.03 -8.52
N THR A 313 46.62 -22.54 -9.73
CA THR A 313 46.52 -21.10 -10.05
C THR A 313 45.07 -20.68 -10.30
N VAL A 314 44.79 -19.38 -10.19
CA VAL A 314 43.48 -18.79 -10.49
C VAL A 314 43.08 -19.03 -11.96
N GLU A 315 44.05 -19.13 -12.86
CA GLU A 315 43.80 -19.42 -14.27
C GLU A 315 43.34 -20.88 -14.48
N GLN A 316 43.95 -21.82 -13.76
CA GLN A 316 43.55 -23.23 -13.78
C GLN A 316 42.13 -23.43 -13.22
N THR A 317 41.78 -22.78 -12.11
CA THR A 317 40.42 -22.86 -11.55
C THR A 317 39.39 -22.20 -12.47
N ARG A 318 39.70 -21.06 -13.08
CA ARG A 318 38.82 -20.40 -14.07
C ARG A 318 38.58 -21.27 -15.30
N HIS A 319 39.60 -21.99 -15.79
CA HIS A 319 39.44 -22.91 -16.92
C HIS A 319 38.46 -24.04 -16.59
N VAL A 320 38.62 -24.67 -15.42
CA VAL A 320 37.73 -25.75 -14.96
C VAL A 320 36.31 -25.25 -14.68
N GLU A 321 36.17 -24.06 -14.10
CA GLU A 321 34.86 -23.43 -13.88
C GLU A 321 34.08 -23.26 -15.19
N ASN A 322 34.75 -22.79 -16.25
CA ASN A 322 34.12 -22.60 -17.55
C ASN A 322 33.70 -23.94 -18.18
N LEU A 323 34.55 -24.98 -18.12
CA LEU A 323 34.21 -26.31 -18.60
C LEU A 323 32.99 -26.90 -17.88
N ILE A 324 32.94 -26.77 -16.56
CA ILE A 324 31.81 -27.25 -15.74
C ILE A 324 30.53 -26.50 -16.11
N ARG A 325 30.60 -25.16 -16.23
CA ARG A 325 29.45 -24.33 -16.62
C ARG A 325 28.92 -24.69 -18.01
N GLU A 326 29.81 -24.85 -18.98
CA GLU A 326 29.46 -25.22 -20.36
C GLU A 326 28.84 -26.61 -20.43
N ARG A 327 29.46 -27.60 -19.78
CA ARG A 327 29.00 -28.99 -19.78
C ARG A 327 27.65 -29.16 -19.07
N ILE A 328 27.48 -28.53 -17.91
CA ILE A 328 26.19 -28.55 -17.19
C ILE A 328 25.12 -27.82 -18.00
N GLY A 329 25.42 -26.64 -18.54
CA GLY A 329 24.47 -25.87 -19.36
C GLY A 329 24.03 -26.59 -20.63
N ALA A 330 24.91 -27.38 -21.25
CA ALA A 330 24.60 -28.17 -22.44
C ALA A 330 23.83 -29.46 -22.13
N ASN A 331 24.20 -30.18 -21.06
CA ASN A 331 23.71 -31.52 -20.79
C ASN A 331 22.55 -31.59 -19.78
N VAL A 332 22.36 -30.56 -18.96
CA VAL A 332 21.33 -30.54 -17.92
C VAL A 332 20.25 -29.51 -18.23
N ARG A 333 19.10 -30.00 -18.69
CA ARG A 333 17.97 -29.17 -19.12
C ARG A 333 17.40 -28.33 -17.97
N GLY A 334 17.36 -27.02 -18.18
CA GLY A 334 16.75 -26.04 -17.28
C GLY A 334 17.74 -25.36 -16.34
N VAL A 335 19.00 -25.80 -16.28
CA VAL A 335 20.03 -25.10 -15.50
C VAL A 335 20.39 -23.79 -16.20
N LYS A 336 20.14 -22.67 -15.52
CA LYS A 336 20.34 -21.33 -16.09
C LYS A 336 21.54 -20.60 -15.50
N LYS A 337 21.91 -20.95 -14.27
CA LYS A 337 23.06 -20.40 -13.54
C LYS A 337 23.76 -21.52 -12.78
N VAL A 338 25.08 -21.55 -12.89
CA VAL A 338 25.95 -22.46 -12.14
C VAL A 338 27.03 -21.65 -11.44
N ARG A 339 27.06 -21.70 -10.11
CA ARG A 339 28.17 -21.20 -9.30
C ARG A 339 29.10 -22.35 -9.00
N VAL A 340 30.40 -22.17 -9.22
CA VAL A 340 31.41 -23.18 -8.89
C VAL A 340 32.23 -22.67 -7.72
N ARG A 341 32.33 -23.49 -6.67
CA ARG A 341 33.13 -23.22 -5.48
C ARG A 341 34.31 -24.18 -5.48
N PHE A 342 35.52 -23.65 -5.35
CA PHE A 342 36.73 -24.46 -5.27
C PHE A 342 37.18 -24.58 -3.81
N VAL A 343 37.49 -25.80 -3.38
CA VAL A 343 38.04 -26.10 -2.06
C VAL A 343 39.24 -27.02 -2.21
N ALA A 344 40.15 -27.00 -1.23
CA ALA A 344 41.25 -27.95 -1.22
C ALA A 344 40.73 -29.38 -1.05
N ASN A 345 41.36 -30.35 -1.71
CA ASN A 345 41.05 -31.78 -1.52
C ASN A 345 41.16 -32.23 -0.06
N SER A 346 42.01 -31.57 0.73
CA SER A 346 42.20 -31.81 2.17
C SER A 346 41.16 -31.13 3.08
N ALA A 347 40.25 -30.31 2.55
CA ALA A 347 39.24 -29.62 3.36
C ALA A 347 38.24 -30.62 3.98
N GLU A 348 37.85 -30.39 5.24
CA GLU A 348 36.85 -31.19 5.97
C GLU A 348 35.48 -31.21 5.25
N ALA A 349 34.53 -32.03 5.75
CA ALA A 349 33.31 -32.47 5.06
C ALA A 349 32.60 -31.40 4.18
N PRO A 350 32.05 -31.79 3.02
CA PRO A 350 31.33 -30.88 2.12
C PRO A 350 30.17 -30.20 2.86
N ASP A 351 30.24 -28.88 3.01
CA ASP A 351 29.22 -28.11 3.70
C ASP A 351 29.11 -26.69 3.12
N PHE A 352 27.91 -26.32 2.67
CA PHE A 352 27.61 -24.95 2.23
C PHE A 352 27.21 -24.05 3.42
N LEU A 353 27.11 -24.58 4.64
CA LEU A 353 26.71 -23.82 5.82
C LEU A 353 27.72 -22.76 6.25
N ASP A 354 28.99 -22.89 5.85
CA ASP A 354 30.01 -21.88 6.12
C ASP A 354 29.84 -20.60 5.29
N GLU A 355 29.00 -20.60 4.25
CA GLU A 355 28.57 -19.38 3.57
C GLU A 355 27.64 -18.52 4.43
N PHE A 356 27.04 -19.10 5.48
CA PHE A 356 26.20 -18.37 6.41
C PHE A 356 27.08 -17.80 7.53
N ILE A 357 27.27 -16.48 7.49
CA ILE A 357 27.94 -15.76 8.58
C ILE A 357 26.98 -15.75 9.78
N PRO A 358 27.34 -16.39 10.92
CA PRO A 358 26.52 -16.29 12.12
C PRO A 358 26.52 -14.83 12.59
N GLY A 359 25.35 -14.20 12.59
CA GLY A 359 25.22 -12.82 13.05
C GLY A 359 25.58 -12.71 14.53
N ASP A 360 26.54 -11.87 14.85
CA ASP A 360 26.75 -11.39 16.21
C ASP A 360 25.84 -10.17 16.43
N PRO A 361 24.78 -10.27 17.25
CA PRO A 361 23.87 -9.16 17.51
C PRO A 361 24.55 -7.97 18.23
N THR A 362 25.82 -8.09 18.60
CA THR A 362 26.63 -7.03 19.24
C THR A 362 27.64 -6.36 18.31
N ALA A 363 27.75 -6.79 17.04
CA ALA A 363 28.73 -6.25 16.12
C ALA A 363 28.42 -4.78 15.76
N THR A 364 29.27 -3.86 16.22
CA THR A 364 29.31 -2.47 15.76
C THR A 364 30.22 -2.34 14.53
N PRO A 365 29.90 -1.47 13.56
CA PRO A 365 30.79 -1.22 12.43
C PRO A 365 32.06 -0.55 12.94
N ASN A 366 33.22 -1.18 12.73
CA ASN A 366 34.50 -0.57 13.05
C ASN A 366 34.82 0.47 11.96
N PRO A 367 34.93 1.77 12.26
CA PRO A 367 35.37 2.75 11.27
C PRO A 367 36.87 2.50 11.03
N ALA A 368 37.19 1.81 9.95
CA ALA A 368 38.58 1.74 9.48
C ALA A 368 39.03 3.17 9.17
N SER A 369 39.98 3.67 9.95
CA SER A 369 40.62 4.96 9.76
C SER A 369 41.34 4.99 8.42
N GLU A 370 40.91 5.88 7.52
CA GLU A 370 41.74 6.29 6.39
C GLU A 370 42.93 7.08 6.94
N GLY A 371 44.07 6.39 7.09
CA GLY A 371 45.31 6.97 7.56
C GLY A 371 45.93 7.91 6.53
N GLN A 372 45.99 9.19 6.88
CA GLN A 372 46.96 10.14 6.36
C GLN A 372 48.39 9.64 6.64
N HIS A 373 49.22 9.71 5.60
CA HIS A 373 50.66 9.57 5.70
C HIS A 373 51.24 10.70 6.58
N ASP A 374 51.97 10.35 7.63
CA ASP A 374 53.23 11.01 7.93
C ASP A 374 54.13 10.10 8.79
N HIS A 375 55.41 10.13 8.45
CA HIS A 375 56.48 9.29 8.96
C HIS A 375 56.87 9.72 10.38
N ASP A 376 57.15 8.75 11.26
CA ASP A 376 58.36 8.77 12.09
C ASP A 376 58.63 7.41 12.74
N HIS A 377 59.91 7.06 12.75
CA HIS A 377 60.49 5.85 13.34
C HIS A 377 60.55 5.98 14.87
N ASP A 378 60.20 4.94 15.62
CA ASP A 378 61.16 4.30 16.55
C ASP A 378 60.64 2.98 17.16
N HIS A 379 61.59 2.12 17.51
CA HIS A 379 61.45 0.77 18.06
C HIS A 379 60.94 0.74 19.51
N ASN A 380 60.15 -0.27 19.92
CA ASN A 380 60.58 -1.36 20.84
C ASN A 380 59.43 -2.31 21.24
N HIS A 381 59.82 -3.54 21.57
CA HIS A 381 59.03 -4.73 21.93
C HIS A 381 58.16 -4.60 23.20
N ASP A 382 57.03 -5.34 23.27
CA ASP A 382 56.93 -6.46 24.22
C ASP A 382 55.75 -7.42 23.93
N HIS A 383 56.02 -8.72 24.10
CA HIS A 383 55.10 -9.83 23.88
C HIS A 383 54.31 -10.18 25.15
N LYS A 384 53.03 -10.55 25.01
CA LYS A 384 52.39 -11.55 25.88
C LYS A 384 51.48 -12.48 25.08
N HIS A 385 51.84 -13.76 25.09
CA HIS A 385 51.02 -14.89 24.65
C HIS A 385 49.96 -15.22 25.71
N GLU A 386 48.75 -15.58 25.27
CA GLU A 386 47.92 -16.52 26.01
C GLU A 386 47.19 -17.47 25.04
N THR A 387 47.23 -18.75 25.41
CA THR A 387 46.95 -19.93 24.59
C THR A 387 45.48 -20.35 24.60
N THR A 388 45.10 -20.98 23.49
CA THR A 388 43.84 -21.63 23.15
C THR A 388 43.30 -22.66 24.15
N ASP A 389 41.98 -22.67 24.36
CA ASP A 389 41.22 -23.87 24.78
C ASP A 389 39.99 -24.03 23.89
N THR A 390 40.00 -25.07 23.03
CA THR A 390 39.02 -25.32 21.96
C THR A 390 38.05 -26.47 22.26
N ASP A 391 38.00 -27.04 23.47
CA ASP A 391 37.25 -28.28 23.71
C ASP A 391 35.89 -28.14 24.45
N ALA A 392 35.47 -26.91 24.77
CA ALA A 392 34.20 -26.67 25.47
C ALA A 392 32.98 -26.46 24.54
N ARG A 393 33.17 -26.17 23.24
CA ARG A 393 32.06 -25.80 22.33
C ARG A 393 31.36 -26.97 21.64
N ARG A 394 31.91 -28.19 21.63
CA ARG A 394 31.35 -29.33 20.88
C ARG A 394 30.18 -30.06 21.55
N ARG A 395 29.99 -29.93 22.87
CA ARG A 395 28.96 -30.73 23.60
C ARG A 395 27.55 -30.12 23.65
N ASN A 396 27.37 -28.85 23.25
CA ASN A 396 26.05 -28.18 23.31
C ASN A 396 25.29 -28.11 21.96
N CYS A 397 25.88 -28.56 20.85
CA CYS A 397 25.25 -28.43 19.53
C CYS A 397 24.28 -29.59 19.19
N HIS A 398 24.54 -30.82 19.69
CA HIS A 398 23.72 -31.99 19.33
C HIS A 398 22.35 -32.08 20.03
N ARG A 399 22.12 -31.34 21.13
CA ARG A 399 20.80 -31.33 21.80
C ARG A 399 19.81 -30.32 21.19
N ARG A 400 20.28 -29.25 20.54
CA ARG A 400 19.40 -28.21 19.98
C ARG A 400 18.82 -28.53 18.59
N LEU A 401 19.49 -29.37 17.80
CA LEU A 401 18.98 -29.77 16.48
C LEU A 401 17.81 -30.77 16.54
N ALA A 402 17.79 -31.64 17.54
CA ALA A 402 16.70 -32.62 17.72
C ALA A 402 15.38 -31.94 18.15
N ASP A 403 15.46 -30.92 19.02
CA ASP A 403 14.28 -30.19 19.50
C ASP A 403 13.68 -29.26 18.42
N MET A 404 14.51 -28.69 17.54
CA MET A 404 14.02 -27.84 16.43
C MET A 404 13.33 -28.64 15.30
N LEU A 405 13.75 -29.88 15.06
CA LEU A 405 13.11 -30.77 14.09
C LEU A 405 11.78 -31.33 14.62
N LEU A 406 11.69 -31.59 15.93
CA LEU A 406 10.47 -32.06 16.57
C LEU A 406 9.40 -30.95 16.64
N GLN A 407 9.78 -29.70 16.90
CA GLN A 407 8.85 -28.55 16.89
C GLN A 407 8.29 -28.24 15.49
N LYS A 408 9.07 -28.41 14.42
CA LYS A 408 8.61 -28.17 13.04
C LYS A 408 7.66 -29.27 12.53
N ILE A 409 7.75 -30.50 13.05
CA ILE A 409 6.83 -31.58 12.70
C ILE A 409 5.51 -31.49 13.49
N ILE A 410 5.55 -31.01 14.74
CA ILE A 410 4.35 -30.81 15.59
C ILE A 410 3.47 -29.65 15.08
N ALA A 411 4.06 -28.61 14.49
CA ALA A 411 3.32 -27.48 13.92
C ALA A 411 2.47 -27.84 12.67
N VAL A 412 2.70 -29.02 12.07
CA VAL A 412 2.01 -29.44 10.83
C VAL A 412 0.91 -30.49 11.07
N LEU A 413 0.78 -31.06 12.27
CA LEU A 413 -0.06 -32.27 12.46
C LEU A 413 -1.05 -32.30 13.64
N THR A 414 -1.33 -31.20 14.36
CA THR A 414 -2.28 -31.29 15.50
C THR A 414 -3.44 -30.30 15.43
N MET A 415 -4.50 -30.72 14.71
CA MET A 415 -5.89 -30.50 15.15
C MET A 415 -6.36 -31.78 15.87
N SER A 416 -6.99 -31.58 17.03
CA SER A 416 -7.89 -32.48 17.77
C SER A 416 -7.33 -33.24 19.00
N ARG A 417 -8.08 -33.00 20.11
CA ARG A 417 -8.29 -33.77 21.36
C ARG A 417 -7.55 -33.40 22.66
N HIS A 418 -8.37 -33.46 23.71
CA HIS A 418 -8.21 -33.11 25.13
C HIS A 418 -7.43 -34.15 25.97
N GLU A 419 -7.06 -33.67 27.18
CA GLU A 419 -7.01 -34.32 28.51
C GLU A 419 -5.65 -34.52 29.22
N PHE A 420 -5.61 -33.95 30.44
CA PHE A 420 -4.98 -34.33 31.71
C PHE A 420 -3.64 -35.09 31.76
N ILE A 421 -2.67 -34.57 32.54
CA ILE A 421 -2.05 -35.21 33.74
C ILE A 421 -1.01 -34.27 34.42
N ARG A 422 -0.80 -34.54 35.71
CA ARG A 422 -0.22 -33.81 36.85
C ARG A 422 1.29 -33.41 36.81
N CYS A 423 1.56 -32.39 37.63
CA CYS A 423 2.81 -31.93 38.29
C CYS A 423 3.76 -33.06 38.79
N PRO A 424 5.07 -32.80 39.05
CA PRO A 424 5.47 -32.17 40.33
C PRO A 424 6.73 -31.24 40.32
N ILE A 425 6.64 -30.14 41.08
CA ILE A 425 7.54 -29.66 42.15
C ILE A 425 9.05 -29.92 42.01
N ILE A 426 9.86 -28.84 41.89
CA ILE A 426 11.16 -28.68 42.59
C ILE A 426 11.33 -27.22 43.04
N SER A 427 11.83 -27.06 44.27
CA SER A 427 11.89 -25.84 45.08
C SER A 427 13.25 -25.12 45.07
N ARG A 428 13.23 -23.83 45.48
CA ARG A 428 14.30 -22.99 46.09
C ARG A 428 15.45 -22.57 45.15
N LYS A 429 15.93 -21.32 45.14
CA LYS A 429 16.30 -20.43 46.26
C LYS A 429 16.18 -18.93 45.92
N ARG A 430 15.82 -18.14 46.93
CA ARG A 430 16.02 -16.68 47.05
C ARG A 430 17.48 -16.34 47.35
N THR A 431 18.01 -15.34 46.66
CA THR A 431 18.99 -14.31 47.08
C THR A 431 18.80 -13.17 46.09
N GLY A 432 18.41 -11.95 46.46
CA GLY A 432 19.18 -10.98 47.24
C GLY A 432 19.28 -9.73 46.36
N ALA A 433 18.82 -8.59 46.87
CA ALA A 433 18.49 -7.38 46.12
C ALA A 433 19.66 -6.71 45.38
N ALA A 434 19.35 -6.15 44.21
CA ALA A 434 19.98 -4.94 43.69
C ALA A 434 18.88 -4.10 43.04
N ALA A 435 18.47 -3.03 43.71
CA ALA A 435 17.64 -1.98 43.14
C ALA A 435 18.51 -1.11 42.22
N GLY A 436 18.04 -0.84 41.01
CA GLY A 436 18.68 0.10 40.10
C GLY A 436 18.08 0.04 38.71
N THR A 437 17.37 1.12 38.33
CA THR A 437 16.77 1.41 37.03
C THR A 437 15.48 0.67 36.65
N ALA A 438 14.36 1.15 37.23
CA ALA A 438 13.03 0.91 36.72
C ALA A 438 12.87 1.59 35.34
N GLY A 439 12.83 0.80 34.27
CA GLY A 439 12.44 1.26 32.93
C GLY A 439 10.96 1.67 32.92
N LYS A 440 10.70 2.91 32.49
CA LYS A 440 9.36 3.53 32.41
C LYS A 440 8.81 3.33 30.99
N ILE A 441 7.52 3.04 30.88
CA ILE A 441 6.87 2.64 29.61
C ILE A 441 5.66 3.56 29.33
N ALA A 442 5.54 4.07 28.11
CA ALA A 442 4.35 4.71 27.57
C ALA A 442 3.71 3.78 26.52
N CYS A 443 2.40 3.60 26.54
CA CYS A 443 1.67 2.79 25.57
C CYS A 443 0.93 3.74 24.64
N ASP A 444 0.84 3.40 23.37
CA ASP A 444 0.21 4.19 22.34
C ASP A 444 -0.66 3.30 21.46
N VAL A 445 -1.82 3.81 21.10
CA VAL A 445 -2.73 3.19 20.14
C VAL A 445 -2.86 4.16 18.98
N ALA A 446 -2.29 3.82 17.83
CA ALA A 446 -2.22 4.76 16.74
C ALA A 446 -2.29 4.15 15.35
N CYS A 447 -2.69 5.02 14.44
CA CYS A 447 -3.12 4.73 13.09
C CYS A 447 -2.04 5.16 12.08
N PRO A 448 -1.32 4.26 11.39
CA PRO A 448 -0.59 4.65 10.20
C PRO A 448 -1.61 4.79 9.07
N SER A 449 -1.82 6.02 8.62
CA SER A 449 -2.31 6.45 7.31
C SER A 449 -3.19 5.45 6.55
N MET A 450 -4.44 5.86 6.33
CA MET A 450 -5.46 5.29 5.44
C MET A 450 -6.51 4.38 6.08
N TRP A 451 -6.31 3.89 7.31
CA TRP A 451 -7.22 2.94 7.97
C TRP A 451 -7.43 3.28 9.43
N VAL A 452 -8.68 3.25 9.91
CA VAL A 452 -8.97 3.38 11.35
C VAL A 452 -8.18 2.32 12.15
N LEU A 453 -7.80 2.60 13.41
CA LEU A 453 -7.12 1.72 14.39
C LEU A 453 -6.45 0.41 13.88
N ARG A 454 -5.31 0.53 13.20
CA ARG A 454 -4.52 -0.63 12.70
C ARG A 454 -3.41 -1.08 13.65
N GLN A 455 -2.94 -0.24 14.57
CA GLN A 455 -1.67 -0.49 15.26
C GLN A 455 -1.66 0.04 16.69
N CYS A 456 -0.88 -0.62 17.55
CA CYS A 456 -0.59 -0.20 18.91
C CYS A 456 0.90 -0.41 19.14
N ILE A 457 1.59 0.61 19.66
CA ILE A 457 3.00 0.54 20.01
C ILE A 457 3.22 0.87 21.48
N ILE A 458 4.30 0.37 22.03
CA ILE A 458 4.72 0.69 23.39
C ILE A 458 6.12 1.26 23.29
N VAL A 459 6.33 2.47 23.79
CA VAL A 459 7.63 3.15 23.80
C VAL A 459 8.17 3.30 25.23
N GLY A 460 9.49 3.24 25.38
CA GLY A 460 10.16 3.56 26.63
C GLY A 460 10.15 5.06 26.89
N SER A 461 10.51 5.47 28.12
CA SER A 461 10.78 6.88 28.44
C SER A 461 11.96 7.47 27.68
N ASP A 462 12.81 6.63 27.10
CA ASP A 462 13.89 7.01 26.17
C ASP A 462 13.40 7.08 24.71
N LEU A 463 12.08 7.06 24.50
CA LEU A 463 11.41 7.17 23.19
C LEU A 463 11.67 6.00 22.24
N LYS A 464 12.24 4.89 22.73
CA LYS A 464 12.48 3.70 21.90
C LYS A 464 11.26 2.78 21.90
N LEU A 465 10.97 2.22 20.73
CA LEU A 465 9.95 1.18 20.57
C LEU A 465 10.33 -0.08 21.38
N ILE A 466 9.40 -0.59 22.19
CA ILE A 466 9.52 -1.80 23.01
C ILE A 466 8.65 -2.93 22.45
N HIS A 467 7.35 -2.65 22.21
CA HIS A 467 6.41 -3.61 21.63
C HIS A 467 5.61 -2.97 20.50
N GLU A 468 5.15 -3.79 19.58
CA GLU A 468 4.29 -3.41 18.47
C GLU A 468 3.32 -4.55 18.14
N ALA A 469 2.04 -4.21 18.04
CA ALA A 469 1.03 -5.11 17.49
C ALA A 469 0.19 -4.38 16.44
N LYS A 470 -0.29 -5.14 15.47
CA LYS A 470 -1.12 -4.65 14.37
C LYS A 470 -2.39 -5.50 14.28
N VAL A 471 -3.46 -4.90 13.79
CA VAL A 471 -4.70 -5.53 13.36
C VAL A 471 -4.89 -5.18 11.90
N ASP A 472 -5.02 -6.17 11.05
CA ASP A 472 -5.32 -5.98 9.64
C ASP A 472 -6.82 -6.23 9.46
N PHE A 473 -7.60 -5.18 9.19
CA PHE A 473 -9.07 -5.28 9.24
C PHE A 473 -9.64 -6.33 8.30
N ASP A 474 -9.17 -6.38 7.07
CA ASP A 474 -9.63 -7.34 6.08
C ASP A 474 -9.26 -8.77 6.46
N ALA A 475 -8.06 -8.98 6.98
CA ALA A 475 -7.63 -10.32 7.36
C ALA A 475 -8.25 -10.79 8.68
N ASP A 476 -8.31 -9.91 9.68
CA ASP A 476 -8.68 -10.24 11.06
C ASP A 476 -10.18 -10.06 11.33
N LEU A 477 -10.85 -9.17 10.61
CA LEU A 477 -12.22 -8.72 10.88
C LEU A 477 -13.09 -8.71 9.60
N SER A 478 -12.81 -9.60 8.64
CA SER A 478 -13.57 -9.75 7.37
C SER A 478 -15.08 -9.95 7.54
N LYS A 479 -15.54 -10.42 8.70
CA LYS A 479 -16.97 -10.62 9.02
C LYS A 479 -17.84 -9.37 8.84
N TYR A 480 -17.24 -8.18 8.84
CA TYR A 480 -17.97 -6.93 8.61
C TYR A 480 -18.26 -6.63 7.13
N GLY A 481 -17.85 -7.51 6.19
CA GLY A 481 -18.08 -7.32 4.76
C GLY A 481 -17.31 -6.14 4.17
N ILE A 482 -16.24 -5.73 4.84
CA ILE A 482 -15.38 -4.60 4.46
C ILE A 482 -14.42 -4.99 3.34
N GLU A 483 -14.11 -4.03 2.47
CA GLU A 483 -12.97 -4.11 1.55
C GLU A 483 -12.04 -2.96 1.85
N LYS A 484 -10.81 -3.30 2.20
CA LYS A 484 -9.81 -2.41 2.77
C LYS A 484 -10.47 -1.63 3.90
N GLY A 485 -10.83 -2.25 5.01
CA GLY A 485 -11.31 -1.54 6.21
C GLY A 485 -12.60 -0.69 6.10
N VAL A 486 -13.26 -0.58 4.94
CA VAL A 486 -14.45 0.26 4.72
C VAL A 486 -15.55 -0.47 3.97
N LEU A 487 -16.75 0.08 4.06
CA LEU A 487 -17.91 -0.20 3.24
C LEU A 487 -18.12 0.97 2.27
N THR A 488 -18.64 0.68 1.10
CA THR A 488 -18.91 1.70 0.08
C THR A 488 -20.35 1.62 -0.40
N ASN A 489 -20.97 2.78 -0.62
CA ASN A 489 -22.21 2.93 -1.37
C ASN A 489 -21.93 3.77 -2.61
N PRO A 490 -21.58 3.14 -3.76
CA PRO A 490 -21.16 3.86 -4.96
C PRO A 490 -22.22 4.79 -5.54
N ASP A 491 -23.50 4.46 -5.39
CA ASP A 491 -24.62 5.23 -5.96
C ASP A 491 -24.72 6.64 -5.35
N GLU A 492 -24.30 6.78 -4.09
CA GLU A 492 -24.27 8.06 -3.37
C GLU A 492 -22.85 8.61 -3.18
N GLY A 493 -21.82 7.88 -3.62
CA GLY A 493 -20.42 8.22 -3.37
C GLY A 493 -20.00 8.11 -1.90
N GLU A 494 -20.71 7.30 -1.10
CA GLU A 494 -20.41 7.16 0.33
C GLU A 494 -19.30 6.14 0.58
N VAL A 495 -18.45 6.45 1.54
CA VAL A 495 -17.45 5.53 2.10
C VAL A 495 -17.51 5.65 3.62
N PHE A 496 -17.76 4.54 4.30
CA PHE A 496 -18.01 4.52 5.73
C PHE A 496 -17.46 3.25 6.36
N ALA A 497 -17.32 3.22 7.69
CA ALA A 497 -16.89 2.04 8.42
C ALA A 497 -17.80 1.76 9.62
N PRO A 498 -18.05 0.49 9.97
CA PRO A 498 -18.76 0.14 11.20
C PRO A 498 -17.95 0.57 12.42
N VAL A 499 -18.57 1.25 13.38
CA VAL A 499 -17.91 1.57 14.66
C VAL A 499 -17.59 0.30 15.45
N ALA A 500 -18.41 -0.75 15.28
CA ALA A 500 -18.20 -2.09 15.82
C ALA A 500 -16.83 -2.68 15.45
N LEU A 501 -16.40 -2.49 14.18
CA LEU A 501 -15.09 -2.92 13.68
C LEU A 501 -13.96 -2.37 14.56
N TRP A 502 -14.06 -1.10 14.95
CA TRP A 502 -13.01 -0.42 15.71
C TRP A 502 -12.98 -0.86 17.16
N LEU A 503 -14.14 -1.15 17.77
CA LEU A 503 -14.21 -1.70 19.12
C LEU A 503 -13.52 -3.06 19.22
N GLU A 504 -13.80 -3.96 18.26
CA GLU A 504 -13.13 -5.26 18.21
C GLU A 504 -11.63 -5.15 17.93
N ALA A 505 -11.24 -4.21 17.07
CA ALA A 505 -9.83 -3.96 16.78
C ALA A 505 -9.04 -3.51 18.02
N ILE A 506 -9.63 -2.69 18.90
CA ILE A 506 -9.01 -2.28 20.16
C ILE A 506 -8.77 -3.49 21.06
N ASP A 507 -9.77 -4.34 21.23
CA ASP A 507 -9.62 -5.56 22.04
C ASP A 507 -8.55 -6.49 21.44
N LEU A 508 -8.57 -6.71 20.13
CA LEU A 508 -7.64 -7.60 19.44
C LEU A 508 -6.18 -7.11 19.52
N VAL A 509 -5.94 -5.81 19.32
CA VAL A 509 -4.57 -5.26 19.34
C VAL A 509 -3.98 -5.30 20.75
N LEU A 510 -4.77 -4.99 21.78
CA LEU A 510 -4.33 -5.08 23.18
C LEU A 510 -4.10 -6.52 23.62
N GLN A 511 -4.97 -7.44 23.18
CA GLN A 511 -4.80 -8.86 23.43
C GLN A 511 -3.51 -9.39 22.78
N ARG A 512 -3.21 -9.00 21.54
CA ARG A 512 -1.96 -9.38 20.85
C ARG A 512 -0.72 -8.87 21.59
N LEU A 513 -0.73 -7.61 22.07
CA LEU A 513 0.37 -7.09 22.89
C LEU A 513 0.54 -7.90 24.18
N LYS A 514 -0.57 -8.25 24.86
CA LYS A 514 -0.54 -9.09 26.05
C LYS A 514 0.08 -10.47 25.77
N GLU A 515 -0.31 -11.09 24.67
CA GLU A 515 0.22 -12.39 24.22
C GLU A 515 1.69 -12.35 23.83
N GLN A 516 2.16 -11.21 23.30
CA GLN A 516 3.58 -10.94 23.04
C GLN A 516 4.40 -10.69 24.33
N GLY A 517 3.75 -10.66 25.51
CA GLY A 517 4.40 -10.45 26.80
C GLY A 517 4.55 -8.98 27.18
N ALA A 518 3.77 -8.06 26.58
CA ALA A 518 3.76 -6.66 26.99
C ALA A 518 3.28 -6.50 28.45
N ASP A 519 4.07 -5.78 29.24
CA ASP A 519 3.75 -5.50 30.64
C ASP A 519 2.96 -4.19 30.78
N PHE A 520 1.64 -4.28 30.69
CA PHE A 520 0.75 -3.13 30.80
C PHE A 520 0.82 -2.40 32.15
N SER A 521 1.31 -3.05 33.21
CA SER A 521 1.42 -2.44 34.54
C SER A 521 2.39 -1.26 34.61
N LYS A 522 3.28 -1.16 33.62
CA LYS A 522 4.28 -0.09 33.51
C LYS A 522 3.81 1.11 32.71
N VAL A 523 2.63 1.05 32.09
CA VAL A 523 2.10 2.09 31.21
C VAL A 523 1.68 3.30 32.03
N GLN A 524 2.37 4.43 31.87
CA GLN A 524 2.06 5.66 32.63
C GLN A 524 1.03 6.55 31.96
N GLY A 525 0.92 6.48 30.64
CA GLY A 525 -0.14 7.15 29.91
C GLY A 525 -0.29 6.64 28.50
N ILE A 526 -1.40 7.06 27.91
CA ILE A 526 -1.85 6.70 26.59
C ILE A 526 -2.33 7.94 25.85
N SER A 527 -1.92 8.05 24.59
CA SER A 527 -2.51 8.93 23.60
C SER A 527 -2.78 8.07 22.36
N GLY A 528 -3.19 8.72 21.28
CA GLY A 528 -3.42 8.03 20.04
C GLY A 528 -3.78 8.95 18.90
N ALA A 529 -3.80 8.34 17.72
CA ALA A 529 -4.11 9.01 16.47
C ALA A 529 -5.36 8.39 15.83
N GLY A 530 -6.37 9.23 15.57
CA GLY A 530 -7.56 8.86 14.81
C GLY A 530 -7.40 9.26 13.34
N MET A 531 -7.97 8.45 12.45
CA MET A 531 -8.18 8.87 11.07
C MET A 531 -9.01 10.17 11.07
N GLN A 532 -8.49 11.22 10.44
CA GLN A 532 -9.14 12.53 10.47
C GLN A 532 -10.53 12.50 9.84
N HIS A 533 -11.34 13.45 10.28
CA HIS A 533 -12.69 13.76 9.78
C HIS A 533 -13.80 12.75 10.08
N GLY A 534 -13.47 11.46 10.27
CA GLY A 534 -14.48 10.45 10.59
C GLY A 534 -15.24 10.80 11.88
N THR A 535 -16.55 10.59 11.87
CA THR A 535 -17.48 11.12 12.88
C THR A 535 -18.30 10.00 13.52
N VAL A 536 -18.31 9.94 14.86
CA VAL A 536 -19.06 8.97 15.65
C VAL A 536 -20.22 9.65 16.38
N PHE A 537 -21.40 9.06 16.28
CA PHE A 537 -22.64 9.57 16.85
C PHE A 537 -23.05 8.74 18.07
N TRP A 538 -22.85 9.30 19.27
CA TRP A 538 -23.14 8.64 20.54
C TRP A 538 -24.62 8.81 20.93
N SER A 539 -25.23 7.75 21.44
CA SER A 539 -26.57 7.78 22.02
C SER A 539 -26.57 8.45 23.41
N LYS A 540 -27.75 8.74 23.93
CA LYS A 540 -27.95 9.21 25.31
C LYS A 540 -27.50 8.22 26.40
N ASP A 541 -27.37 6.95 26.05
CA ASP A 541 -26.98 5.89 26.99
C ASP A 541 -25.45 5.68 27.03
N ALA A 542 -24.70 6.34 26.15
CA ALA A 542 -23.26 6.17 25.97
C ALA A 542 -22.43 6.39 27.24
N GLU A 543 -22.65 7.50 27.96
CA GLU A 543 -21.89 7.82 29.17
C GLU A 543 -22.07 6.77 30.27
N THR A 544 -23.31 6.30 30.45
CA THR A 544 -23.64 5.25 31.42
C THR A 544 -22.96 3.92 31.04
N LEU A 545 -23.00 3.55 29.76
CA LEU A 545 -22.40 2.31 29.27
C LEU A 545 -20.86 2.33 29.37
N LEU A 546 -20.22 3.44 28.97
CA LEU A 546 -18.77 3.62 29.08
C LEU A 546 -18.29 3.61 30.54
N GLY A 547 -19.05 4.23 31.45
CA GLY A 547 -18.72 4.30 32.88
C GLY A 547 -18.91 2.98 33.64
N SER A 548 -19.62 2.01 33.07
CA SER A 548 -19.98 0.74 33.71
C SER A 548 -19.43 -0.51 33.03
N LEU A 549 -18.40 -0.36 32.19
CA LEU A 549 -17.75 -1.45 31.48
C LEU A 549 -17.26 -2.58 32.41
N ASP A 550 -17.73 -3.80 32.16
CA ASP A 550 -17.33 -5.05 32.80
C ASP A 550 -16.12 -5.66 32.10
N ALA A 551 -15.02 -5.83 32.84
CA ALA A 551 -13.76 -6.39 32.36
C ALA A 551 -13.87 -7.86 31.90
N GLY A 552 -14.92 -8.59 32.31
CA GLY A 552 -15.20 -9.95 31.86
C GLY A 552 -15.68 -10.05 30.41
N LYS A 553 -16.15 -8.95 29.82
CA LYS A 553 -16.74 -8.88 28.47
C LYS A 553 -15.90 -8.03 27.52
N THR A 554 -16.09 -8.21 26.23
CA THR A 554 -15.45 -7.36 25.20
C THR A 554 -16.11 -5.97 25.16
N LEU A 555 -15.47 -5.01 24.49
CA LEU A 555 -16.05 -3.68 24.27
C LEU A 555 -17.32 -3.77 23.42
N LEU A 556 -17.31 -4.59 22.34
CA LEU A 556 -18.44 -4.72 21.43
C LEU A 556 -19.68 -5.29 22.14
N GLU A 557 -19.51 -6.33 22.95
CA GLU A 557 -20.58 -6.97 23.74
C GLU A 557 -21.31 -6.02 24.70
N GLN A 558 -20.75 -4.84 24.96
CA GLN A 558 -21.25 -3.88 25.94
C GLN A 558 -21.67 -2.55 25.31
N LEU A 559 -21.04 -2.14 24.22
CA LEU A 559 -21.28 -0.84 23.58
C LEU A 559 -22.18 -0.91 22.34
N GLU A 560 -22.26 -2.05 21.65
CA GLU A 560 -23.26 -2.24 20.59
C GLU A 560 -24.67 -2.41 21.18
N SER A 561 -25.73 -2.20 20.40
CA SER A 561 -27.07 -2.62 20.81
C SER A 561 -27.14 -4.15 20.92
N GLY A 562 -28.05 -4.66 21.74
CA GLY A 562 -28.28 -6.11 21.82
C GLY A 562 -28.88 -6.64 20.54
N ALA A 563 -28.70 -7.94 20.29
CA ALA A 563 -29.43 -8.64 19.24
C ALA A 563 -30.94 -8.34 19.38
N LYS A 564 -31.60 -7.95 18.29
CA LYS A 564 -33.03 -7.59 18.26
C LYS A 564 -33.45 -6.45 19.20
N GLY A 565 -32.52 -5.59 19.63
CA GLY A 565 -32.84 -4.38 20.42
C GLY A 565 -33.11 -4.61 21.91
N GLU A 566 -32.74 -5.78 22.44
CA GLU A 566 -32.94 -6.14 23.86
C GLU A 566 -32.20 -5.21 24.86
N ARG A 567 -31.13 -4.55 24.40
CA ARG A 567 -30.44 -3.48 25.14
C ARG A 567 -30.13 -2.30 24.21
N LYS A 568 -30.22 -1.09 24.74
CA LYS A 568 -29.80 0.12 24.05
C LYS A 568 -28.27 0.13 23.89
N GLY A 569 -27.80 0.56 22.73
CA GLY A 569 -26.37 0.69 22.43
C GLY A 569 -25.82 2.08 22.76
N ALA A 570 -24.50 2.21 22.77
CA ALA A 570 -23.79 3.47 22.99
C ALA A 570 -23.82 4.39 21.75
N PHE A 571 -24.24 3.90 20.58
CA PHE A 571 -24.25 4.67 19.34
C PHE A 571 -25.68 4.87 18.84
N SER A 572 -25.99 6.09 18.39
CA SER A 572 -27.25 6.41 17.70
C SER A 572 -27.21 5.98 16.23
N HIS A 573 -26.00 5.81 15.67
CA HIS A 573 -25.77 5.29 14.33
C HIS A 573 -24.55 4.35 14.32
N PRO A 574 -24.62 3.17 13.70
CA PRO A 574 -23.56 2.16 13.79
C PRO A 574 -22.36 2.43 12.87
N PHE A 575 -22.48 3.37 11.94
CA PHE A 575 -21.44 3.68 10.95
C PHE A 575 -20.84 5.06 11.19
N SER A 576 -19.58 5.22 10.79
CA SER A 576 -18.92 6.51 10.69
C SER A 576 -18.52 6.77 9.25
N PRO A 577 -18.70 7.98 8.71
CA PRO A 577 -18.12 8.35 7.42
C PRO A 577 -16.59 8.24 7.47
N ASN A 578 -15.99 7.97 6.32
CA ASN A 578 -14.56 7.83 6.13
C ASN A 578 -13.97 9.08 5.46
N TRP A 579 -12.66 9.30 5.57
CA TRP A 579 -11.97 10.40 4.87
C TRP A 579 -12.06 10.31 3.33
N GLN A 580 -12.36 9.13 2.79
CA GLN A 580 -12.55 8.87 1.37
C GLN A 580 -13.95 9.23 0.86
N ASP A 581 -14.88 9.56 1.75
CA ASP A 581 -16.28 9.87 1.40
C ASP A 581 -16.36 11.10 0.50
N ALA A 582 -17.16 11.00 -0.57
CA ALA A 582 -17.38 12.05 -1.57
C ALA A 582 -18.87 12.40 -1.74
N SER A 583 -19.71 12.05 -0.77
CA SER A 583 -21.18 12.12 -0.89
C SER A 583 -21.79 13.49 -0.57
N THR A 584 -20.98 14.47 -0.18
CA THR A 584 -21.43 15.73 0.45
C THR A 584 -21.23 16.98 -0.41
N GLN A 585 -21.18 16.87 -1.74
CA GLN A 585 -20.95 18.06 -2.61
C GLN A 585 -21.95 19.19 -2.32
N LYS A 586 -23.24 18.87 -2.18
CA LYS A 586 -24.27 19.87 -1.86
C LYS A 586 -23.99 20.59 -0.54
N GLN A 587 -23.54 19.86 0.47
CA GLN A 587 -23.18 20.43 1.76
C GLN A 587 -21.91 21.27 1.64
N CYS A 588 -20.90 20.84 0.88
CA CYS A 588 -19.69 21.64 0.64
C CYS A 588 -20.02 22.99 0.00
N ASP A 589 -20.85 22.98 -1.04
CA ASP A 589 -21.29 24.20 -1.73
C ASP A 589 -22.01 25.15 -0.76
N ALA A 590 -22.84 24.62 0.15
CA ALA A 590 -23.51 25.41 1.17
C ALA A 590 -22.55 26.01 2.22
N PHE A 591 -21.52 25.27 2.61
CA PHE A 591 -20.48 25.76 3.54
C PHE A 591 -19.67 26.90 2.92
N ASP A 592 -19.23 26.75 1.67
CA ASP A 592 -18.51 27.81 0.95
C ASP A 592 -19.41 29.05 0.76
N ALA A 593 -20.69 28.85 0.40
CA ALA A 593 -21.65 29.94 0.22
C ALA A 593 -22.00 30.67 1.53
N THR A 594 -22.01 29.98 2.67
CA THR A 594 -22.34 30.58 3.99
C THR A 594 -21.36 31.68 4.38
N LEU A 595 -20.10 31.55 3.97
CA LEU A 595 -19.08 32.60 4.14
C LEU A 595 -18.75 33.31 2.81
N GLN A 596 -19.70 33.32 1.88
CA GLN A 596 -19.66 33.96 0.55
C GLN A 596 -18.73 33.29 -0.47
N GLU A 597 -17.50 32.94 -0.09
CA GLU A 597 -16.53 32.29 -0.98
C GLU A 597 -15.60 31.31 -0.23
N PRO A 598 -15.02 30.30 -0.93
CA PRO A 598 -14.13 29.31 -0.32
C PRO A 598 -12.95 29.92 0.46
N ARG A 599 -12.48 31.09 0.02
CA ARG A 599 -11.38 31.80 0.66
C ARG A 599 -11.73 32.28 2.06
N ASN A 600 -12.95 32.78 2.27
CA ASN A 600 -13.40 33.23 3.58
C ASN A 600 -13.61 32.05 4.54
N LEU A 601 -14.10 30.91 4.03
CA LEU A 601 -14.18 29.68 4.81
C LEU A 601 -12.78 29.17 5.22
N ALA A 602 -11.80 29.23 4.31
CA ALA A 602 -10.42 28.94 4.64
C ALA A 602 -9.85 29.92 5.67
N LEU A 603 -10.13 31.23 5.55
CA LEU A 603 -9.71 32.23 6.53
C LEU A 603 -10.24 31.95 7.94
N ALA A 604 -11.48 31.50 8.06
CA ALA A 604 -12.10 31.16 9.35
C ALA A 604 -11.62 29.81 9.89
N THR A 605 -11.66 28.76 9.07
CA THR A 605 -11.56 27.36 9.51
C THR A 605 -10.26 26.65 9.11
N GLY A 606 -9.36 27.35 8.42
CA GLY A 606 -8.10 26.82 7.93
C GLY A 606 -8.19 26.07 6.60
N SER A 607 -9.38 25.77 6.09
CA SER A 607 -9.61 25.07 4.81
C SER A 607 -10.89 25.55 4.13
N SER A 608 -11.00 25.46 2.80
CA SER A 608 -12.30 25.51 2.13
C SER A 608 -13.13 24.24 2.44
N ALA A 609 -14.37 24.19 1.96
CA ALA A 609 -15.23 23.03 2.18
C ALA A 609 -14.69 21.79 1.43
N HIS A 610 -14.71 20.64 2.10
CA HIS A 610 -14.27 19.37 1.53
C HIS A 610 -15.21 18.25 1.94
N HIS A 611 -15.46 17.28 1.05
CA HIS A 611 -16.49 16.27 1.27
C HIS A 611 -16.34 15.51 2.59
N ARG A 612 -15.11 15.15 2.89
CA ARG A 612 -14.76 14.37 4.06
C ARG A 612 -14.90 15.13 5.38
N PHE A 613 -14.90 16.46 5.37
CA PHE A 613 -14.85 17.25 6.61
C PHE A 613 -16.12 17.04 7.45
N SER A 614 -15.94 17.02 8.77
CA SER A 614 -16.98 16.55 9.69
C SER A 614 -18.23 17.44 9.68
N GLY A 615 -18.13 18.75 9.43
CA GLY A 615 -19.28 19.66 9.33
C GLY A 615 -20.22 19.31 8.18
N PRO A 616 -19.74 19.25 6.92
CA PRO A 616 -20.53 18.75 5.79
C PRO A 616 -21.13 17.35 6.04
N GLN A 617 -20.37 16.44 6.67
CA GLN A 617 -20.86 15.11 7.03
C GLN A 617 -21.95 15.15 8.12
N ILE A 618 -21.84 16.03 9.11
CA ILE A 618 -22.85 16.24 10.16
C ILE A 618 -24.14 16.80 9.55
N LEU A 619 -24.05 17.79 8.67
CA LEU A 619 -25.22 18.34 7.97
C LEU A 619 -25.91 17.25 7.15
N ARG A 620 -25.14 16.48 6.39
CA ARG A 620 -25.67 15.36 5.64
C ARG A 620 -26.34 14.31 6.54
N PHE A 621 -25.73 14.00 7.68
CA PHE A 621 -26.27 13.06 8.65
C PHE A 621 -27.57 13.57 9.29
N HIS A 622 -27.64 14.86 9.61
CA HIS A 622 -28.85 15.55 10.04
C HIS A 622 -29.98 15.37 9.00
N ASP A 623 -29.70 15.61 7.72
CA ASP A 623 -30.69 15.54 6.65
C ASP A 623 -31.12 14.11 6.31
N LYS A 624 -30.16 13.18 6.23
CA LYS A 624 -30.40 11.79 5.80
C LYS A 624 -30.94 10.91 6.94
N TYR A 625 -30.55 11.17 8.18
CA TYR A 625 -30.91 10.37 9.34
C TYR A 625 -31.44 11.21 10.51
N PRO A 626 -32.54 11.97 10.32
CA PRO A 626 -33.03 12.94 11.30
C PRO A 626 -33.37 12.31 12.67
N GLU A 627 -33.93 11.10 12.69
CA GLU A 627 -34.24 10.39 13.94
C GLU A 627 -32.96 9.93 14.68
N ALA A 628 -31.94 9.49 13.94
CA ALA A 628 -30.66 9.12 14.53
C ALA A 628 -29.91 10.36 15.05
N TYR A 629 -29.94 11.47 14.32
CA TYR A 629 -29.41 12.76 14.77
C TYR A 629 -30.10 13.24 16.06
N LYS A 630 -31.43 13.17 16.12
CA LYS A 630 -32.21 13.49 17.33
C LYS A 630 -31.87 12.58 18.50
N ALA A 631 -31.61 11.29 18.24
CA ALA A 631 -31.18 10.33 19.26
C ALA A 631 -29.71 10.51 19.70
N THR A 632 -28.93 11.33 18.98
CA THR A 632 -27.51 11.58 19.26
C THR A 632 -27.36 12.57 20.42
N ALA A 633 -26.63 12.18 21.46
CA ALA A 633 -26.32 13.03 22.61
C ALA A 633 -24.94 13.69 22.50
N ARG A 634 -23.97 13.01 21.87
CA ARG A 634 -22.60 13.51 21.67
C ARG A 634 -22.10 13.13 20.28
N ILE A 635 -21.24 13.97 19.70
CA ILE A 635 -20.56 13.73 18.42
C ILE A 635 -19.06 13.79 18.70
N SER A 636 -18.34 12.77 18.24
CA SER A 636 -16.87 12.66 18.38
C SER A 636 -16.23 12.52 17.02
N LEU A 637 -15.00 13.02 16.88
CA LEU A 637 -14.09 12.54 15.83
C LEU A 637 -13.52 11.17 16.22
N VAL A 638 -13.01 10.39 15.26
CA VAL A 638 -12.37 9.08 15.54
C VAL A 638 -11.32 9.19 16.64
N SER A 639 -10.49 10.24 16.63
CA SER A 639 -9.48 10.51 17.66
C SER A 639 -10.09 10.59 19.07
N SER A 640 -11.08 11.46 19.26
CA SER A 640 -11.81 11.62 20.53
C SER A 640 -12.66 10.39 20.89
N PHE A 641 -13.17 9.63 19.91
CA PHE A 641 -13.84 8.36 20.14
C PHE A 641 -12.87 7.36 20.81
N LEU A 642 -11.65 7.23 20.28
CA LEU A 642 -10.62 6.35 20.88
C LEU A 642 -10.26 6.79 22.30
N ALA A 643 -10.05 8.09 22.52
CA ALA A 643 -9.84 8.63 23.86
C ALA A 643 -11.00 8.29 24.78
N SER A 644 -12.25 8.36 24.30
CA SER A 644 -13.46 8.06 25.08
C SER A 644 -13.49 6.61 25.56
N ILE A 645 -13.10 5.67 24.69
CA ILE A 645 -13.03 4.25 25.02
C ILE A 645 -12.06 4.03 26.19
N PHE A 646 -10.82 4.52 26.09
CA PHE A 646 -9.82 4.37 27.16
C PHE A 646 -10.19 5.10 28.44
N LEU A 647 -10.89 6.23 28.34
CA LEU A 647 -11.30 7.05 29.47
C LEU A 647 -12.54 6.50 30.21
N GLY A 648 -13.40 5.74 29.53
CA GLY A 648 -14.67 5.25 30.09
C GLY A 648 -15.73 6.35 30.24
N LYS A 649 -15.65 7.41 29.43
CA LYS A 649 -16.64 8.50 29.28
C LYS A 649 -16.35 9.24 27.99
N VAL A 650 -17.28 10.03 27.47
CA VAL A 650 -17.06 10.75 26.20
C VAL A 650 -15.99 11.84 26.37
N ALA A 651 -14.90 11.73 25.61
CA ALA A 651 -13.77 12.64 25.64
C ALA A 651 -14.00 13.87 24.74
N PRO A 652 -13.39 15.02 25.07
CA PRO A 652 -13.37 16.20 24.19
C PRO A 652 -12.63 15.94 22.87
N ILE A 653 -12.92 16.76 21.86
CA ILE A 653 -12.14 16.84 20.61
C ILE A 653 -10.90 17.71 20.86
N ASP A 654 -9.74 17.32 20.32
CA ASP A 654 -8.51 18.09 20.49
C ASP A 654 -8.43 19.30 19.55
N ILE A 655 -7.61 20.28 19.94
CA ILE A 655 -7.48 21.55 19.23
C ILE A 655 -6.98 21.41 17.79
N SER A 656 -6.23 20.35 17.46
CA SER A 656 -5.74 20.15 16.10
C SER A 656 -6.79 19.48 15.22
N ASP A 657 -7.36 18.35 15.64
CA ASP A 657 -8.27 17.55 14.81
C ASP A 657 -9.62 18.25 14.60
N VAL A 658 -10.05 19.13 15.52
CA VAL A 658 -11.26 19.95 15.36
C VAL A 658 -11.23 20.82 14.10
N THR A 659 -10.04 21.22 13.64
CA THR A 659 -9.90 22.05 12.43
C THR A 659 -10.29 21.31 11.15
N GLY A 660 -10.29 19.98 11.18
CA GLY A 660 -10.79 19.12 10.10
C GLY A 660 -12.32 19.05 9.99
N ALA A 661 -13.06 19.90 10.69
CA ALA A 661 -14.52 19.90 10.71
C ALA A 661 -15.19 21.01 9.87
N ASN A 662 -14.47 22.05 9.43
CA ASN A 662 -15.07 23.30 8.89
C ASN A 662 -16.11 23.95 9.83
N LEU A 663 -15.99 23.75 11.15
CA LEU A 663 -16.88 24.35 12.16
C LEU A 663 -16.14 25.20 13.19
N TRP A 664 -14.81 25.07 13.25
CA TRP A 664 -13.97 25.73 14.25
C TRP A 664 -13.35 27.01 13.68
N ASP A 665 -13.56 28.12 14.35
CA ASP A 665 -12.85 29.38 14.09
C ASP A 665 -11.48 29.30 14.75
N ILE A 666 -10.45 29.07 13.93
CA ILE A 666 -9.08 28.85 14.38
C ILE A 666 -8.51 30.09 15.08
N LYS A 667 -8.84 31.29 14.60
CA LYS A 667 -8.28 32.53 15.15
C LYS A 667 -8.88 32.87 16.50
N ASN A 668 -10.19 32.67 16.65
CA ASN A 668 -10.91 33.02 17.87
C ASN A 668 -11.00 31.86 18.87
N GLY A 669 -10.55 30.66 18.51
CA GLY A 669 -10.54 29.50 19.43
C GLY A 669 -11.95 29.09 19.86
N ARG A 670 -12.93 29.10 18.95
CA ARG A 670 -14.33 28.79 19.25
C ARG A 670 -15.05 28.19 18.05
N TRP A 671 -16.20 27.56 18.28
CA TRP A 671 -17.09 27.19 17.19
C TRP A 671 -17.63 28.43 16.45
N HIS A 672 -17.68 28.37 15.12
CA HIS A 672 -18.19 29.45 14.28
C HIS A 672 -19.72 29.39 14.21
N GLU A 673 -20.40 30.47 14.61
CA GLU A 673 -21.88 30.49 14.76
C GLU A 673 -22.62 30.17 13.46
N ASP A 674 -22.29 30.85 12.35
CA ASP A 674 -23.01 30.65 11.08
C ASP A 674 -22.84 29.24 10.51
N LEU A 675 -21.64 28.67 10.66
CA LEU A 675 -21.33 27.31 10.20
C LEU A 675 -22.01 26.25 11.09
N LEU A 676 -22.10 26.51 12.41
CA LEU A 676 -22.92 25.69 13.30
C LEU A 676 -24.39 25.77 12.95
N ALA A 677 -24.91 26.96 12.66
CA ALA A 677 -26.31 27.15 12.27
C ALA A 677 -26.62 26.39 10.99
N LEU A 678 -25.72 26.44 10.00
CA LEU A 678 -25.83 25.63 8.78
C LEU A 678 -25.85 24.14 9.12
N ALA A 679 -24.84 23.64 9.86
CA ALA A 679 -24.71 22.21 10.16
C ALA A 679 -25.82 21.66 11.05
N ALA A 680 -26.48 22.52 11.84
CA ALA A 680 -27.61 22.17 12.68
C ALA A 680 -28.97 22.25 11.96
N GLY A 681 -28.99 22.60 10.67
CA GLY A 681 -30.22 22.77 9.89
C GLY A 681 -30.99 24.06 10.19
N GLY A 682 -30.38 25.02 10.88
CA GLY A 682 -30.97 26.30 11.26
C GLY A 682 -30.47 26.85 12.61
N SER A 683 -30.78 28.11 12.88
CA SER A 683 -30.35 28.81 14.11
C SER A 683 -30.92 28.19 15.40
N GLU A 684 -32.10 27.58 15.34
CA GLU A 684 -32.74 26.91 16.48
C GLU A 684 -31.96 25.67 16.97
N GLY A 685 -31.21 25.01 16.08
CA GLY A 685 -30.44 23.81 16.37
C GLY A 685 -29.03 24.06 16.92
N VAL A 686 -28.54 25.31 16.91
CA VAL A 686 -27.14 25.66 17.25
C VAL A 686 -26.75 25.20 18.64
N GLU A 687 -27.61 25.44 19.64
CA GLU A 687 -27.31 25.09 21.03
C GLU A 687 -27.29 23.57 21.25
N ASP A 688 -28.15 22.83 20.53
CA ASP A 688 -28.13 21.36 20.56
C ASP A 688 -26.85 20.82 19.91
N LEU A 689 -26.49 21.28 18.70
CA LEU A 689 -25.26 20.84 18.03
C LEU A 689 -24.01 21.22 18.85
N ARG A 690 -23.95 22.41 19.43
CA ARG A 690 -22.86 22.83 20.33
C ARG A 690 -22.73 21.90 21.53
N LYS A 691 -23.85 21.49 22.14
CA LYS A 691 -23.85 20.48 23.22
C LYS A 691 -23.38 19.11 22.74
N LYS A 692 -23.75 18.70 21.53
CA LYS A 692 -23.28 17.43 20.94
C LYS A 692 -21.76 17.44 20.72
N LEU A 693 -21.20 18.55 20.22
CA LEU A 693 -19.76 18.71 19.95
C LEU A 693 -18.93 18.93 21.23
N GLY A 694 -19.40 19.78 22.14
CA GLY A 694 -18.76 20.09 23.43
C GLY A 694 -17.65 21.13 23.34
N ASN A 695 -16.87 21.24 24.42
CA ASN A 695 -15.72 22.12 24.50
C ASN A 695 -14.48 21.49 23.84
N VAL A 696 -13.56 22.33 23.40
CA VAL A 696 -12.29 21.93 22.79
C VAL A 696 -11.15 22.44 23.68
N PRO A 697 -10.37 21.56 24.32
CA PRO A 697 -9.23 21.96 25.13
C PRO A 697 -8.09 22.50 24.27
N GLU A 698 -7.52 23.64 24.65
CA GLU A 698 -6.39 24.25 23.92
C GLU A 698 -5.04 23.58 24.22
N ASP A 699 -4.87 23.04 25.44
CA ASP A 699 -3.65 22.34 25.84
C ASP A 699 -3.69 20.88 25.35
N GLY A 700 -3.01 20.63 24.23
CA GLY A 700 -2.88 19.28 23.67
C GLY A 700 -2.11 18.28 24.53
N GLY A 701 -1.37 18.73 25.56
CA GLY A 701 -0.69 17.86 26.53
C GLY A 701 -1.52 17.58 27.79
N SER A 702 -2.72 18.14 27.88
CA SER A 702 -3.58 17.96 29.05
C SER A 702 -4.08 16.52 29.15
N SER A 703 -4.18 16.04 30.39
CA SER A 703 -4.82 14.76 30.69
C SER A 703 -6.33 14.93 30.80
N PHE A 704 -7.09 14.06 30.16
CA PHE A 704 -8.55 13.98 30.28
C PHE A 704 -9.02 13.20 31.52
N GLY A 705 -8.08 12.55 32.21
CA GLY A 705 -8.31 11.69 33.36
C GLY A 705 -7.46 10.43 33.30
N THR A 706 -7.74 9.49 34.19
CA THR A 706 -7.08 8.18 34.21
C THR A 706 -7.83 7.16 33.37
N VAL A 707 -7.13 6.10 32.96
CA VAL A 707 -7.72 4.99 32.20
C VAL A 707 -8.88 4.34 32.95
N SER A 708 -9.90 3.89 32.22
CA SER A 708 -11.06 3.21 32.77
C SER A 708 -10.64 1.96 33.57
N PRO A 709 -11.30 1.68 34.72
CA PRO A 709 -11.10 0.45 35.47
C PRO A 709 -11.23 -0.83 34.64
N TYR A 710 -11.95 -0.77 33.51
CA TYR A 710 -12.03 -1.84 32.52
C TYR A 710 -10.65 -2.32 32.07
N PHE A 711 -9.81 -1.40 31.57
CA PHE A 711 -8.47 -1.75 31.07
C PHE A 711 -7.51 -2.15 32.19
N SER A 712 -7.68 -1.56 33.38
CA SER A 712 -6.92 -1.96 34.57
C SER A 712 -7.18 -3.42 34.93
N LYS A 713 -8.45 -3.83 34.99
CA LYS A 713 -8.85 -5.20 35.37
C LYS A 713 -8.61 -6.23 34.26
N ARG A 714 -8.85 -5.88 33.00
CA ARG A 714 -8.78 -6.81 31.85
C ARG A 714 -7.35 -7.01 31.33
N TYR A 715 -6.60 -5.92 31.19
CA TYR A 715 -5.29 -5.92 30.56
C TYR A 715 -4.13 -5.65 31.54
N GLY A 716 -4.42 -5.09 32.72
CA GLY A 716 -3.41 -4.86 33.76
C GLY A 716 -2.77 -3.48 33.73
N PHE A 717 -3.41 -2.49 33.11
CA PHE A 717 -2.97 -1.09 33.20
C PHE A 717 -3.00 -0.61 34.66
N PRO A 718 -2.06 0.25 35.09
CA PRO A 718 -2.17 0.87 36.41
C PRO A 718 -3.33 1.87 36.41
N SER A 719 -4.08 1.95 37.52
CA SER A 719 -5.20 2.89 37.66
C SER A 719 -4.77 4.36 37.61
N SER A 720 -3.47 4.64 37.76
CA SER A 720 -2.87 5.96 37.59
C SER A 720 -2.51 6.30 36.14
N ALA A 721 -2.65 5.37 35.19
CA ALA A 721 -2.32 5.64 33.78
C ALA A 721 -3.19 6.78 33.25
N GLN A 722 -2.57 7.81 32.70
CA GLN A 722 -3.28 9.00 32.21
C GLN A 722 -3.69 8.84 30.75
N VAL A 723 -4.91 9.28 30.41
CA VAL A 723 -5.35 9.45 29.02
C VAL A 723 -5.04 10.89 28.61
N ILE A 724 -4.07 11.05 27.71
CA ILE A 724 -3.66 12.33 27.11
C ILE A 724 -4.45 12.54 25.82
N ALA A 725 -4.76 13.79 25.47
CA ALA A 725 -5.55 14.12 24.29
C ALA A 725 -5.08 13.40 23.01
N PHE A 726 -5.96 12.58 22.43
CA PHE A 726 -5.76 11.95 21.12
C PHE A 726 -5.91 13.02 20.03
N THR A 727 -5.30 12.83 18.86
CA THR A 727 -5.36 13.80 17.77
C THR A 727 -5.52 13.12 16.41
N GLY A 728 -5.59 13.89 15.33
CA GLY A 728 -5.64 13.37 13.97
C GLY A 728 -4.35 12.67 13.56
N ASP A 729 -4.39 11.79 12.57
CA ASP A 729 -3.22 11.06 12.07
C ASP A 729 -2.13 11.96 11.45
N ASN A 730 -2.51 12.98 10.68
CA ASN A 730 -1.55 13.96 10.16
C ASN A 730 -0.95 14.83 11.29
N PRO A 731 -1.75 15.43 12.20
CA PRO A 731 -1.22 16.06 13.40
C PRO A 731 -0.28 15.16 14.21
N SER A 732 -0.63 13.89 14.39
CA SER A 732 0.23 12.94 15.09
C SER A 732 1.55 12.68 14.33
N THR A 733 1.49 12.60 13.00
CA THR A 733 2.69 12.41 12.17
C THR A 733 3.71 13.54 12.33
N ILE A 734 3.26 14.79 12.52
CA ILE A 734 4.16 15.93 12.76
C ILE A 734 4.92 15.79 14.09
N LEU A 735 4.31 15.13 15.07
CA LEU A 735 4.87 14.90 16.40
C LEU A 735 5.91 13.77 16.44
N ALA A 736 6.09 13.03 15.35
CA ALA A 736 7.12 12.00 15.23
C ALA A 736 8.55 12.59 15.24
N LEU A 737 8.66 13.90 15.05
CA LEU A 737 9.90 14.66 14.97
C LEU A 737 9.81 15.92 15.87
N PRO A 738 10.93 16.42 16.41
CA PRO A 738 10.98 17.69 17.13
C PRO A 738 10.95 18.87 16.13
N LEU A 739 9.90 18.95 15.31
CA LEU A 739 9.81 19.98 14.27
C LEU A 739 9.67 21.37 14.89
N ARG A 740 10.64 22.23 14.61
CA ARG A 740 10.60 23.63 15.00
C ARG A 740 9.82 24.45 13.97
N ALA A 741 9.52 25.70 14.33
CA ALA A 741 8.97 26.67 13.39
C ALA A 741 9.83 26.73 12.11
N SER A 742 9.16 26.72 10.95
CA SER A 742 9.77 26.68 9.61
C SER A 742 10.48 25.37 9.25
N ASP A 743 10.41 24.32 10.06
CA ASP A 743 10.76 22.97 9.59
C ASP A 743 9.64 22.38 8.73
N ALA A 744 10.02 21.63 7.71
CA ALA A 744 9.10 21.01 6.78
C ALA A 744 9.38 19.52 6.59
N ILE A 745 8.34 18.74 6.34
CA ILE A 745 8.41 17.35 5.92
C ILE A 745 7.89 17.24 4.49
N VAL A 746 8.68 16.64 3.60
CA VAL A 746 8.29 16.26 2.24
C VAL A 746 8.16 14.74 2.19
N SER A 747 6.92 14.23 2.21
CA SER A 747 6.62 12.82 2.05
C SER A 747 6.46 12.45 0.58
N LEU A 748 7.36 11.60 0.09
CA LEU A 748 7.45 11.19 -1.31
C LEU A 748 7.00 9.74 -1.49
N GLY A 749 5.70 9.55 -1.70
CA GLY A 749 5.07 8.28 -2.03
C GLY A 749 4.52 8.24 -3.48
N THR A 750 3.46 7.46 -3.69
CA THR A 750 2.64 7.52 -4.91
C THR A 750 2.02 8.91 -5.08
N SER A 751 1.53 9.48 -3.98
CA SER A 751 1.22 10.89 -3.76
C SER A 751 2.40 11.62 -3.11
N THR A 752 2.39 12.95 -3.17
CA THR A 752 3.32 13.81 -2.41
C THR A 752 2.53 14.55 -1.34
N THR A 753 3.00 14.51 -0.10
CA THR A 753 2.44 15.30 1.00
C THR A 753 3.51 16.22 1.57
N PHE A 754 3.16 17.47 1.81
CA PHE A 754 4.06 18.46 2.39
C PHE A 754 3.45 19.01 3.68
N LEU A 755 4.18 18.84 4.77
CA LEU A 755 3.79 19.28 6.11
C LEU A 755 4.78 20.34 6.59
N MET A 756 4.31 21.37 7.30
CA MET A 756 5.18 22.38 7.89
C MET A 756 4.59 22.89 9.20
N SER A 757 5.45 23.10 10.19
CA SER A 757 5.09 23.86 11.39
C SER A 757 5.40 25.34 11.17
N THR A 758 4.41 26.22 11.31
CA THR A 758 4.59 27.66 11.09
C THR A 758 3.83 28.50 12.12
N PRO A 759 4.39 29.63 12.60
CA PRO A 759 3.64 30.60 13.38
C PRO A 759 2.76 31.51 12.49
N GLN A 760 2.87 31.43 11.17
CA GLN A 760 2.16 32.30 10.23
C GLN A 760 0.82 31.68 9.84
N TYR A 761 -0.28 32.29 10.26
CA TYR A 761 -1.62 31.88 9.83
C TYR A 761 -1.98 32.52 8.49
N ARG A 762 -1.82 31.75 7.40
CA ARG A 762 -2.10 32.19 6.01
C ARG A 762 -2.91 31.11 5.27
N PRO A 763 -4.17 30.84 5.68
CA PRO A 763 -4.99 29.83 5.03
C PRO A 763 -5.36 30.23 3.59
N ASP A 764 -5.60 29.22 2.75
CA ASP A 764 -5.97 29.34 1.34
C ASP A 764 -6.80 28.11 0.94
N PRO A 765 -7.76 28.23 0.00
CA PRO A 765 -8.53 27.07 -0.49
C PRO A 765 -7.68 25.91 -1.04
N ALA A 766 -6.45 26.18 -1.49
CA ALA A 766 -5.57 25.16 -2.05
C ALA A 766 -4.92 24.21 -1.02
N TYR A 767 -5.05 24.47 0.28
CA TYR A 767 -4.37 23.69 1.32
C TYR A 767 -5.09 23.73 2.67
N HIS A 768 -4.57 22.97 3.63
CA HIS A 768 -5.16 22.84 4.96
C HIS A 768 -4.27 23.47 6.03
N PHE A 769 -4.86 24.34 6.83
CA PHE A 769 -4.31 24.86 8.08
C PHE A 769 -5.00 24.21 9.27
N MET A 770 -4.20 23.74 10.23
CA MET A 770 -4.66 23.18 11.49
C MET A 770 -3.93 23.86 12.65
N ASN A 771 -4.54 23.95 13.83
CA ASN A 771 -3.78 24.29 15.03
C ASN A 771 -2.71 23.22 15.28
N HIS A 772 -1.53 23.60 15.77
CA HIS A 772 -0.51 22.62 16.13
C HIS A 772 -0.99 21.78 17.33
N PRO A 773 -0.83 20.45 17.32
CA PRO A 773 -1.42 19.56 18.33
C PRO A 773 -0.81 19.65 19.73
N THR A 774 0.31 20.35 19.91
CA THR A 774 1.02 20.46 21.20
C THR A 774 1.51 21.86 21.54
N THR A 775 1.57 22.79 20.58
CA THR A 775 2.34 24.02 20.72
C THR A 775 1.49 25.21 20.32
N ALA A 776 0.92 25.89 21.32
CA ALA A 776 0.06 27.05 21.10
C ALA A 776 0.79 28.15 20.28
N GLY A 777 0.06 28.77 19.35
CA GLY A 777 0.59 29.78 18.45
C GLY A 777 1.37 29.24 17.25
N LEU A 778 1.61 27.93 17.17
CA LEU A 778 2.02 27.26 15.93
C LEU A 778 0.80 26.67 15.22
N TYR A 779 0.92 26.58 13.91
CA TYR A 779 -0.01 25.94 13.01
C TYR A 779 0.70 24.83 12.25
N MET A 780 -0.06 23.80 11.91
CA MET A 780 0.31 22.79 10.95
C MET A 780 -0.27 23.17 9.60
N PHE A 781 0.62 23.33 8.62
CA PHE A 781 0.30 23.49 7.21
C PHE A 781 0.40 22.13 6.52
N MET A 782 -0.59 21.78 5.71
CA MET A 782 -0.63 20.53 4.96
C MET A 782 -1.06 20.72 3.51
N LEU A 783 -0.27 20.15 2.61
CA LEU A 783 -0.52 20.08 1.17
C LEU A 783 -0.48 18.63 0.69
N CYS A 784 -1.42 18.26 -0.17
CA CYS A 784 -1.55 16.90 -0.71
C CYS A 784 -1.68 16.93 -2.23
N TYR A 785 -0.77 16.22 -2.91
CA TYR A 785 -0.75 16.06 -4.36
C TYR A 785 -0.98 14.60 -4.73
N LYS A 786 -1.86 14.37 -5.70
CA LYS A 786 -2.16 13.03 -6.23
C LYS A 786 -1.04 12.51 -7.13
N ASN A 787 -0.42 13.38 -7.94
CA ASN A 787 0.62 13.01 -8.89
C ASN A 787 2.03 13.15 -8.29
N GLY A 788 2.39 12.22 -7.40
CA GLY A 788 3.72 12.15 -6.79
C GLY A 788 4.69 11.25 -7.57
N GLY A 789 5.04 10.10 -6.98
CA GLY A 789 6.00 9.15 -7.54
C GLY A 789 5.60 8.59 -8.90
N LEU A 790 4.30 8.31 -9.12
CA LEU A 790 3.82 7.74 -10.39
C LEU A 790 4.10 8.66 -11.59
N ALA A 791 4.01 9.98 -11.40
CA ALA A 791 4.33 10.94 -12.44
C ALA A 791 5.83 10.95 -12.77
N ARG A 792 6.69 10.87 -11.74
CA ARG A 792 8.16 10.74 -11.92
C ARG A 792 8.54 9.44 -12.61
N GLU A 793 7.87 8.33 -12.26
CA GLU A 793 8.09 7.03 -12.91
C GLU A 793 7.73 7.05 -14.39
N HIS A 794 6.64 7.71 -14.78
CA HIS A 794 6.26 7.84 -16.19
C HIS A 794 7.36 8.51 -17.02
N ILE A 795 7.98 9.59 -16.52
CA ILE A 795 9.07 10.28 -17.20
C ILE A 795 10.36 9.44 -17.20
N ARG A 796 10.71 8.81 -16.07
CA ARG A 796 11.83 7.85 -15.99
C ARG A 796 11.71 6.79 -17.07
N ASP A 797 10.54 6.18 -17.20
CA ASP A 797 10.29 5.09 -18.14
C ASP A 797 10.40 5.59 -19.60
N ALA A 798 9.93 6.81 -19.89
CA ALA A 798 10.09 7.45 -21.20
C ALA A 798 11.57 7.69 -21.55
N ILE A 799 12.38 8.18 -20.61
CA ILE A 799 13.83 8.41 -20.80
C ILE A 799 14.57 7.09 -21.03
N ASN A 800 14.26 6.05 -20.25
CA ASN A 800 14.88 4.74 -20.42
C ASN A 800 14.57 4.13 -21.79
N LYS A 801 13.32 4.25 -22.24
CA LYS A 801 12.88 3.81 -23.56
C LYS A 801 13.61 4.55 -24.69
N ALA A 802 13.72 5.88 -24.60
CA ALA A 802 14.41 6.70 -25.59
C ALA A 802 15.92 6.38 -25.66
N SER A 803 16.52 5.99 -24.54
CA SER A 803 17.96 5.76 -24.43
C SER A 803 18.39 4.31 -24.67
N GLY A 804 17.47 3.43 -25.06
CA GLY A 804 17.74 2.01 -25.36
C GLY A 804 18.25 1.20 -24.17
N THR A 805 18.00 1.65 -22.92
CA THR A 805 18.47 0.96 -21.71
C THR A 805 17.80 -0.40 -21.56
N SER A 806 18.55 -1.43 -21.16
CA SER A 806 18.02 -2.80 -20.94
C SER A 806 17.17 -2.95 -19.67
N SER A 807 17.25 -1.97 -18.75
CA SER A 807 16.48 -1.92 -17.50
C SER A 807 15.51 -0.74 -17.51
N ASP A 808 14.24 -1.01 -17.82
CA ASP A 808 13.19 0.02 -17.92
C ASP A 808 12.93 0.77 -16.60
N LYS A 809 13.39 0.24 -15.46
CA LYS A 809 13.13 0.79 -14.12
C LYS A 809 14.33 1.47 -13.46
N SER A 810 15.46 1.64 -14.16
CA SER A 810 16.62 2.35 -13.60
C SER A 810 16.32 3.84 -13.43
N TRP A 811 16.79 4.43 -12.34
CA TRP A 811 16.76 5.88 -12.10
C TRP A 811 18.02 6.58 -12.60
N ASP A 812 19.05 5.86 -13.05
CA ASP A 812 20.39 6.42 -13.28
C ASP A 812 20.37 7.52 -14.35
N LYS A 813 19.77 7.26 -15.51
CA LYS A 813 19.65 8.24 -16.59
C LYS A 813 18.74 9.41 -16.23
N PHE A 814 17.66 9.15 -15.49
CA PHE A 814 16.79 10.21 -14.98
C PHE A 814 17.58 11.13 -14.05
N ASN A 815 18.35 10.55 -13.11
CA ASN A 815 19.15 11.28 -12.14
C ASN A 815 20.28 12.06 -12.82
N GLU A 816 21.03 11.42 -13.72
CA GLU A 816 22.07 12.05 -14.52
C GLU A 816 21.48 13.25 -15.28
N THR A 817 20.42 13.03 -16.06
CA THR A 817 19.78 14.09 -16.86
C THR A 817 19.24 15.23 -15.98
N ALA A 818 18.61 14.90 -14.85
CA ALA A 818 18.06 15.90 -13.92
C ALA A 818 19.16 16.72 -13.22
N LEU A 819 20.34 16.15 -12.98
CA LEU A 819 21.45 16.82 -12.33
C LEU A 819 22.35 17.59 -13.30
N THR A 820 22.50 17.13 -14.55
CA THR A 820 23.30 17.81 -15.58
C THR A 820 22.55 18.92 -16.29
N THR A 821 21.21 18.89 -16.31
CA THR A 821 20.40 19.96 -16.89
C THR A 821 20.48 21.21 -15.99
N PRO A 822 20.76 22.41 -16.53
CA PRO A 822 20.80 23.64 -15.73
C PRO A 822 19.48 23.99 -15.03
N ALA A 823 19.57 24.84 -14.00
CA ALA A 823 18.43 25.49 -13.33
C ALA A 823 17.41 26.02 -14.36
N LEU A 824 16.16 25.57 -14.29
CA LEU A 824 15.07 25.93 -15.20
C LEU A 824 15.40 25.72 -16.68
N GLY A 825 16.34 24.84 -17.01
CA GLY A 825 16.84 24.65 -18.37
C GLY A 825 17.62 25.83 -18.96
N GLN A 826 18.00 26.83 -18.15
CA GLN A 826 18.70 28.03 -18.60
C GLN A 826 20.23 27.80 -18.58
N ALA A 827 20.86 27.74 -19.75
CA ALA A 827 22.32 27.66 -19.84
C ALA A 827 22.97 29.03 -19.56
N GLN A 828 22.27 30.11 -19.90
CA GLN A 828 22.59 31.49 -19.58
C GLN A 828 21.39 32.17 -18.89
N PRO A 829 21.58 33.15 -17.99
CA PRO A 829 20.48 33.85 -17.32
C PRO A 829 19.47 34.52 -18.27
N SER A 830 19.87 34.84 -19.51
CA SER A 830 19.02 35.43 -20.55
C SER A 830 18.14 34.43 -21.30
N ASP A 831 18.38 33.13 -21.14
CA ASP A 831 17.62 32.08 -21.80
C ASP A 831 16.20 31.99 -21.22
N PRO A 832 15.18 31.56 -21.97
CA PRO A 832 13.86 31.31 -21.39
C PRO A 832 13.88 30.20 -20.34
N MET A 833 13.13 30.37 -19.25
CA MET A 833 12.90 29.34 -18.24
C MET A 833 11.98 28.25 -18.77
N ARG A 834 12.29 26.99 -18.48
CA ARG A 834 11.45 25.82 -18.76
C ARG A 834 10.53 25.55 -17.58
N LEU A 835 9.22 25.70 -17.77
CA LEU A 835 8.20 25.45 -16.75
C LEU A 835 7.17 24.43 -17.27
N GLY A 836 6.65 23.58 -16.39
CA GLY A 836 5.66 22.59 -16.81
C GLY A 836 4.86 22.00 -15.65
N LEU A 837 3.80 21.27 -16.01
CA LEU A 837 2.93 20.51 -15.12
C LEU A 837 2.77 19.10 -15.67
N PHE A 838 2.84 18.09 -14.80
CA PHE A 838 2.93 16.68 -15.21
C PHE A 838 1.93 15.82 -14.44
N PHE A 839 0.68 15.78 -14.91
CA PHE A 839 -0.44 15.16 -14.21
C PHE A 839 -1.00 13.98 -15.02
N PRO A 840 -0.42 12.76 -14.93
CA PRO A 840 -0.99 11.58 -15.58
C PRO A 840 -2.39 11.20 -15.06
N ARG A 841 -2.83 11.77 -13.94
CA ARG A 841 -4.17 11.64 -13.37
C ARG A 841 -4.71 13.05 -13.02
N PRO A 842 -6.04 13.25 -12.93
CA PRO A 842 -6.59 14.51 -12.45
C PRO A 842 -6.00 14.90 -11.09
N GLU A 843 -5.55 16.13 -10.93
CA GLU A 843 -4.84 16.63 -9.75
C GLU A 843 -5.78 17.33 -8.77
N ILE A 844 -5.40 17.40 -7.49
CA ILE A 844 -6.11 18.09 -6.40
C ILE A 844 -5.66 19.56 -6.35
N VAL A 845 -4.35 19.78 -6.43
CA VAL A 845 -3.72 21.11 -6.29
C VAL A 845 -2.75 21.35 -7.46
N PRO A 846 -3.10 22.21 -8.44
CA PRO A 846 -4.43 22.77 -8.68
C PRO A 846 -5.43 21.69 -9.13
N ASN A 847 -6.73 21.95 -8.93
CA ASN A 847 -7.79 21.01 -9.34
C ASN A 847 -8.00 21.05 -10.87
N VAL A 848 -7.21 20.25 -11.58
CA VAL A 848 -7.19 20.18 -13.05
C VAL A 848 -7.33 18.75 -13.57
N LYS A 849 -7.72 18.60 -14.83
CA LYS A 849 -7.77 17.31 -15.53
C LYS A 849 -6.39 16.67 -15.66
N ALA A 850 -6.35 15.40 -16.03
CA ALA A 850 -5.09 14.76 -16.41
C ALA A 850 -4.52 15.45 -17.66
N GLY A 851 -3.23 15.75 -17.66
CA GLY A 851 -2.57 16.46 -18.75
C GLY A 851 -1.08 16.70 -18.50
N THR A 852 -0.40 17.18 -19.53
CA THR A 852 0.99 17.65 -19.41
C THR A 852 1.11 18.98 -20.15
N TRP A 853 1.56 20.00 -19.43
CA TRP A 853 1.74 21.34 -19.94
C TRP A 853 3.22 21.70 -19.90
N ARG A 854 3.71 22.34 -20.97
CA ARG A 854 5.11 22.77 -21.10
C ARG A 854 5.13 24.18 -21.66
N PHE A 855 5.90 25.05 -21.03
CA PHE A 855 6.02 26.45 -21.38
C PHE A 855 7.47 26.92 -21.31
N LEU A 856 7.84 27.77 -22.26
CA LEU A 856 9.00 28.65 -22.10
C LEU A 856 8.52 29.96 -21.48
N SER A 857 9.20 30.44 -20.45
CA SER A 857 8.94 31.73 -19.84
C SER A 857 10.09 32.68 -20.03
N LYS A 858 9.82 33.86 -20.57
CA LYS A 858 10.76 34.97 -20.64
C LYS A 858 10.05 36.26 -20.29
N ASP A 859 10.63 37.07 -19.40
CA ASP A 859 10.02 38.32 -18.92
C ASP A 859 8.58 38.15 -18.40
N ASN A 860 8.31 37.01 -17.73
CA ASN A 860 6.98 36.56 -17.26
C ASN A 860 5.93 36.33 -18.36
N GLN A 861 6.33 36.28 -19.63
CA GLN A 861 5.46 35.85 -20.73
C GLN A 861 5.64 34.36 -20.98
N LEU A 862 4.52 33.63 -21.06
CA LEU A 862 4.51 32.18 -21.33
C LEU A 862 4.30 31.91 -22.82
N SER A 863 5.19 31.10 -23.39
CA SER A 863 5.05 30.55 -24.74
C SER A 863 4.82 29.04 -24.65
N PRO A 864 3.65 28.53 -25.08
CA PRO A 864 3.34 27.10 -24.99
C PRO A 864 4.24 26.29 -25.92
N ILE A 865 4.64 25.11 -25.44
CA ILE A 865 5.39 24.14 -26.21
C ILE A 865 4.44 23.08 -26.76
N ALA A 866 4.56 22.78 -28.06
CA ALA A 866 3.68 21.82 -28.73
C ALA A 866 3.77 20.43 -28.08
N PRO A 867 2.71 19.59 -28.15
CA PRO A 867 2.76 18.22 -27.65
C PRO A 867 3.86 17.37 -28.32
N GLU A 868 4.34 16.34 -27.63
CA GLU A 868 5.45 15.47 -28.09
C GLU A 868 5.26 14.94 -29.53
N ALA A 869 4.04 14.50 -29.88
CA ALA A 869 3.71 13.99 -31.21
C ALA A 869 3.81 15.06 -32.33
N ALA A 870 3.68 16.34 -31.98
CA ALA A 870 3.84 17.46 -32.89
C ALA A 870 5.30 17.95 -32.94
N GLN A 871 6.04 17.90 -31.83
CA GLN A 871 7.47 18.24 -31.79
C GLN A 871 8.32 17.32 -32.67
N ALA A 872 7.98 16.03 -32.76
CA ALA A 872 8.67 15.10 -33.66
C ALA A 872 8.55 15.49 -35.16
N LYS A 873 7.68 16.45 -35.50
CA LYS A 873 7.44 16.96 -36.86
C LYS A 873 7.98 18.37 -37.07
N THR A 874 8.58 19.00 -36.05
CA THR A 874 9.18 20.34 -36.13
C THR A 874 10.68 20.27 -35.86
N GLU A 875 11.44 21.27 -36.30
CA GLU A 875 12.87 21.40 -35.94
C GLU A 875 13.07 22.07 -34.57
N ASP A 876 12.00 22.29 -33.80
CA ASP A 876 12.05 22.97 -32.52
C ASP A 876 12.71 22.09 -31.44
N LYS A 877 13.93 22.46 -31.05
CA LYS A 877 14.73 21.79 -30.02
C LYS A 877 14.70 22.53 -28.67
N SER A 878 13.82 23.51 -28.51
CA SER A 878 13.77 24.34 -27.30
C SER A 878 13.40 23.55 -26.04
N TRP A 879 12.67 22.43 -26.19
CA TRP A 879 12.33 21.47 -25.14
C TRP A 879 12.55 20.02 -25.60
N PRO A 880 13.73 19.42 -25.40
CA PRO A 880 13.99 18.06 -25.86
C PRO A 880 13.24 17.02 -25.00
N VAL A 881 12.10 16.51 -25.49
CA VAL A 881 11.33 15.44 -24.82
C VAL A 881 11.93 14.06 -25.16
N PRO A 882 12.07 13.12 -24.19
CA PRO A 882 11.69 13.23 -22.77
C PRO A 882 12.79 13.75 -21.84
N GLN A 883 13.98 14.08 -22.34
CA GLN A 883 15.14 14.41 -21.49
C GLN A 883 14.91 15.66 -20.63
N ALA A 884 14.35 16.73 -21.20
CA ALA A 884 14.05 17.96 -20.48
C ALA A 884 13.02 17.77 -19.37
N ASP A 885 12.15 16.75 -19.47
CA ASP A 885 11.13 16.48 -18.46
C ASP A 885 11.72 15.91 -17.16
N ALA A 886 12.93 15.33 -17.21
CA ALA A 886 13.59 14.74 -16.04
C ALA A 886 13.75 15.76 -14.90
N ARG A 887 14.22 16.96 -15.25
CA ARG A 887 14.42 18.06 -14.31
C ARG A 887 13.12 18.83 -14.09
N ALA A 888 12.40 19.11 -15.17
CA ALA A 888 11.21 19.94 -15.12
C ALA A 888 10.10 19.37 -14.22
N ILE A 889 9.93 18.04 -14.12
CA ILE A 889 8.95 17.48 -13.17
C ILE A 889 9.33 17.70 -11.71
N LEU A 890 10.62 17.58 -11.36
CA LEU A 890 11.08 17.82 -10.00
C LEU A 890 10.94 19.30 -9.65
N GLU A 891 11.34 20.19 -10.56
CA GLU A 891 11.13 21.63 -10.42
C GLU A 891 9.66 21.97 -10.28
N SER A 892 8.79 21.43 -11.14
CA SER A 892 7.34 21.62 -11.08
C SER A 892 6.77 21.26 -9.71
N GLN A 893 7.08 20.06 -9.22
CA GLN A 893 6.60 19.59 -7.92
C GLN A 893 7.08 20.49 -6.78
N PHE A 894 8.37 20.86 -6.75
CA PHE A 894 8.91 21.69 -5.65
C PHE A 894 8.57 23.18 -5.77
N LEU A 895 8.41 23.71 -6.99
CA LEU A 895 7.91 25.07 -7.21
C LEU A 895 6.47 25.19 -6.73
N SER A 896 5.63 24.18 -6.97
CA SER A 896 4.25 24.16 -6.47
C SER A 896 4.20 24.17 -4.94
N LEU A 897 5.10 23.43 -4.27
CA LEU A 897 5.26 23.49 -2.81
C LEU A 897 5.70 24.88 -2.36
N ARG A 898 6.77 25.43 -2.96
CA ARG A 898 7.32 26.73 -2.58
C ARG A 898 6.34 27.88 -2.82
N LEU A 899 5.61 27.86 -3.92
CA LEU A 899 4.61 28.88 -4.28
C LEU A 899 3.62 29.09 -3.13
N ARG A 900 3.22 27.99 -2.48
CA ARG A 900 2.24 27.96 -1.40
C ARG A 900 2.85 28.10 -0.02
N SER A 901 4.09 27.65 0.19
CA SER A 901 4.76 27.70 1.50
C SER A 901 5.61 28.97 1.72
N GLN A 902 5.96 29.73 0.69
CA GLN A 902 6.88 30.88 0.80
C GLN A 902 6.40 31.97 1.76
N SER A 903 5.08 32.14 1.91
CA SER A 903 4.49 33.14 2.81
C SER A 903 4.44 32.67 4.27
N LEU A 904 4.81 31.40 4.52
CA LEU A 904 4.76 30.72 5.83
C LEU A 904 6.12 30.67 6.52
N VAL A 905 7.17 31.08 5.82
CA VAL A 905 8.55 31.09 6.30
C VAL A 905 8.99 32.53 6.52
N SER A 906 9.99 32.72 7.37
CA SER A 906 10.58 34.03 7.66
C SER A 906 12.08 34.00 7.38
N PRO A 907 12.71 35.16 7.10
CA PRO A 907 14.15 35.24 6.93
C PRO A 907 14.89 34.68 8.15
N GLN A 908 15.98 33.94 7.92
CA GLN A 908 16.78 33.32 8.97
C GLN A 908 18.16 33.96 9.02
N GLY A 909 18.33 34.93 9.92
CA GLY A 909 19.54 35.77 9.95
C GLY A 909 19.68 36.57 8.65
N SER A 910 20.78 36.37 7.91
CA SER A 910 21.02 37.01 6.61
C SER A 910 20.44 36.24 5.42
N LEU A 911 19.89 35.04 5.64
CA LEU A 911 19.32 34.21 4.57
C LEU A 911 17.89 34.66 4.24
N PRO A 912 17.46 34.54 2.97
CA PRO A 912 16.10 34.87 2.57
C PRO A 912 15.07 33.97 3.27
N ALA A 913 13.79 34.34 3.18
CA ALA A 913 12.71 33.56 3.79
C ALA A 913 12.60 32.18 3.15
N GLN A 914 12.86 31.14 3.94
CA GLN A 914 12.93 29.74 3.51
C GLN A 914 12.75 28.79 4.70
N PRO A 915 12.41 27.50 4.45
CA PRO A 915 12.38 26.50 5.50
C PRO A 915 13.73 26.39 6.20
N ARG A 916 13.72 26.02 7.48
CA ARG A 916 14.95 25.77 8.23
C ARG A 916 15.53 24.42 7.88
N ARG A 917 14.81 23.34 8.22
CA ARG A 917 15.14 21.97 7.82
C ARG A 917 14.07 21.39 6.92
N ILE A 918 14.49 20.60 5.94
CA ILE A 918 13.59 19.84 5.07
C ILE A 918 13.82 18.36 5.33
N TYR A 919 12.86 17.70 5.97
CA TYR A 919 12.90 16.26 6.21
C TYR A 919 12.20 15.53 5.06
N MET A 920 12.92 14.67 4.37
CA MET A 920 12.40 13.85 3.27
C MET A 920 12.11 12.44 3.77
N VAL A 921 10.90 11.97 3.48
CA VAL A 921 10.43 10.63 3.85
C VAL A 921 9.80 9.91 2.66
N GLY A 922 9.62 8.59 2.77
CA GLY A 922 9.01 7.77 1.72
C GLY A 922 9.99 7.28 0.64
N GLY A 923 9.47 6.49 -0.30
CA GLY A 923 10.28 5.80 -1.31
C GLY A 923 11.06 6.73 -2.25
N GLY A 924 10.60 7.97 -2.44
CA GLY A 924 11.34 8.97 -3.22
C GLY A 924 12.53 9.60 -2.49
N ALA A 925 12.56 9.56 -1.16
CA ALA A 925 13.61 10.21 -0.34
C ALA A 925 14.99 9.54 -0.46
N VAL A 926 15.07 8.33 -1.01
CA VAL A 926 16.34 7.62 -1.26
C VAL A 926 17.04 8.10 -2.53
N ASN A 927 16.36 8.86 -3.39
CA ASN A 927 16.93 9.32 -4.65
C ASN A 927 17.70 10.64 -4.44
N PRO A 928 19.03 10.66 -4.67
CA PRO A 928 19.86 11.84 -4.41
C PRO A 928 19.53 13.02 -5.33
N ALA A 929 19.10 12.78 -6.58
CA ALA A 929 18.71 13.87 -7.49
C ALA A 929 17.46 14.60 -7.02
N ILE A 930 16.48 13.86 -6.47
CA ILE A 930 15.26 14.44 -5.90
C ILE A 930 15.60 15.28 -4.67
N ALA A 931 16.49 14.80 -3.81
CA ALA A 931 16.93 15.53 -2.62
C ALA A 931 17.71 16.80 -2.94
N GLU A 932 18.62 16.74 -3.92
CA GLU A 932 19.39 17.91 -4.36
C GLU A 932 18.45 18.98 -4.94
N LEU A 933 17.49 18.60 -5.80
CA LEU A 933 16.53 19.56 -6.35
C LEU A 933 15.56 20.11 -5.29
N ALA A 934 15.15 19.30 -4.32
CA ALA A 934 14.38 19.79 -3.17
C ALA A 934 15.17 20.89 -2.42
N GLY A 935 16.46 20.66 -2.18
CA GLY A 935 17.36 21.63 -1.55
C GLY A 935 17.48 22.93 -2.34
N GLN A 936 17.69 22.83 -3.66
CA GLN A 936 17.82 23.99 -4.55
C GLN A 936 16.53 24.83 -4.63
N VAL A 937 15.37 24.18 -4.76
CA VAL A 937 14.10 24.87 -4.96
C VAL A 937 13.52 25.37 -3.64
N LEU A 938 13.47 24.53 -2.60
CA LEU A 938 12.85 24.88 -1.32
C LEU A 938 13.79 25.64 -0.38
N GLY A 939 15.11 25.42 -0.46
CA GLY A 939 16.11 26.26 0.22
C GLY A 939 16.29 26.04 1.71
N GLY A 940 16.30 24.81 2.21
CA GLY A 940 16.54 24.54 3.65
C GLY A 940 17.83 25.21 4.16
N SER A 941 17.74 26.13 5.13
CA SER A 941 18.90 26.87 5.66
C SER A 941 19.91 25.98 6.38
N ASP A 942 19.43 24.99 7.14
CA ASP A 942 20.25 24.00 7.85
C ASP A 942 20.57 22.80 6.92
N GLY A 943 19.64 22.50 6.01
CA GLY A 943 19.81 21.50 4.96
C GLY A 943 18.60 20.59 4.74
N VAL A 944 18.83 19.54 3.96
CA VAL A 944 17.85 18.49 3.65
C VAL A 944 18.29 17.20 4.32
N TYR A 945 17.35 16.58 5.03
CA TYR A 945 17.58 15.43 5.89
C TYR A 945 16.72 14.26 5.42
N LYS A 946 17.27 13.06 5.42
CA LYS A 946 16.51 11.83 5.29
C LYS A 946 16.15 11.34 6.69
N LEU A 947 14.89 10.99 6.86
CA LEU A 947 14.41 10.36 8.08
C LEU A 947 14.57 8.84 8.00
N GLU A 948 15.18 8.23 9.03
CA GLU A 948 15.24 6.77 9.21
C GLU A 948 14.31 6.30 10.32
N ILE A 949 13.18 7.00 10.49
CA ILE A 949 12.11 6.51 11.33
C ILE A 949 11.41 5.37 10.57
N GLY A 950 11.26 4.21 11.22
CA GLY A 950 10.51 3.07 10.69
C GLY A 950 9.08 3.45 10.27
N GLY A 951 8.36 2.58 9.55
CA GLY A 951 7.07 2.87 8.90
C GLY A 951 5.87 3.25 9.81
N ASN A 952 6.08 3.78 11.01
CA ASN A 952 5.10 3.99 12.07
C ASN A 952 5.10 5.44 12.62
N ALA A 953 5.45 6.46 11.82
CA ALA A 953 5.61 7.85 12.28
C ALA A 953 4.37 8.39 13.05
N CYS A 954 3.17 8.15 12.54
CA CYS A 954 1.94 8.55 13.22
C CYS A 954 1.80 7.95 14.63
N ALA A 955 2.15 6.68 14.81
CA ALA A 955 2.14 6.04 16.12
C ALA A 955 3.21 6.57 17.05
N LEU A 956 4.43 6.75 16.53
CA LEU A 956 5.50 7.35 17.33
C LEU A 956 5.11 8.75 17.83
N GLY A 957 4.50 9.59 17.00
CA GLY A 957 4.05 10.92 17.42
C GLY A 957 3.00 10.89 18.53
N ALA A 958 2.05 9.97 18.49
CA ALA A 958 1.07 9.81 19.55
C ALA A 958 1.70 9.26 20.85
N ALA A 959 2.61 8.28 20.73
CA ALA A 959 3.38 7.77 21.86
C ALA A 959 4.24 8.85 22.52
N TYR A 960 4.87 9.72 21.72
CA TYR A 960 5.65 10.84 22.21
C TYR A 960 4.75 11.91 22.84
N LYS A 961 3.57 12.16 22.28
CA LYS A 961 2.56 13.05 22.88
C LYS A 961 2.13 12.53 24.26
N ALA A 962 1.92 11.22 24.40
CA ALA A 962 1.63 10.59 25.69
C ALA A 962 2.80 10.76 26.68
N ALA A 963 4.02 10.47 26.24
CA ALA A 963 5.22 10.61 27.07
C ALA A 963 5.42 12.05 27.54
N TRP A 964 5.27 13.04 26.66
CA TRP A 964 5.34 14.46 26.99
C TRP A 964 4.21 14.88 27.93
N GLY A 965 2.95 14.55 27.63
CA GLY A 965 1.81 14.94 28.46
C GLY A 965 1.91 14.44 29.91
N VAL A 966 2.45 13.23 30.09
CA VAL A 966 2.66 12.60 31.42
C VAL A 966 3.90 13.13 32.12
N GLN A 967 5.02 13.31 31.40
CA GLN A 967 6.33 13.55 32.00
C GLN A 967 6.79 15.01 31.93
N ARG A 968 6.00 15.90 31.32
CA ARG A 968 6.31 17.34 31.31
C ARG A 968 6.40 17.88 32.73
N SER A 969 7.45 18.66 32.97
CA SER A 969 7.80 19.25 34.26
C SER A 969 6.85 20.39 34.63
N SER A 970 6.27 21.04 33.62
CA SER A 970 5.24 22.07 33.79
C SER A 970 4.30 22.09 32.56
N PRO A 971 3.10 22.68 32.69
CA PRO A 971 2.22 22.91 31.54
C PRO A 971 2.83 23.79 30.43
N GLN A 972 3.90 24.54 30.72
CA GLN A 972 4.58 25.43 29.77
C GLN A 972 5.76 24.77 29.04
N GLU A 973 6.21 23.57 29.45
CA GLU A 973 7.26 22.85 28.75
C GLU A 973 6.81 22.48 27.35
N LYS A 974 7.52 22.97 26.33
CA LYS A 974 7.18 22.73 24.93
C LYS A 974 7.50 21.29 24.55
N PHE A 975 6.66 20.72 23.69
CA PHE A 975 6.84 19.36 23.19
C PHE A 975 8.18 19.18 22.47
N GLU A 976 8.58 20.15 21.66
CA GLU A 976 9.81 20.08 20.87
C GLU A 976 11.05 20.05 21.78
N ASP A 977 11.05 20.83 22.86
CA ASP A 977 12.13 20.86 23.85
C ASP A 977 12.22 19.53 24.62
N PHE A 978 11.07 18.97 25.02
CA PHE A 978 10.99 17.68 25.69
C PHE A 978 11.53 16.53 24.83
N LEU A 979 11.17 16.54 23.54
CA LEU A 979 11.56 15.51 22.60
C LEU A 979 13.03 15.61 22.24
N GLU A 980 13.53 16.81 21.90
CA GLU A 980 14.93 17.05 21.52
C GLU A 980 15.90 16.64 22.64
N ALA A 981 15.56 16.88 23.90
CA ALA A 981 16.38 16.46 25.04
C ALA A 981 16.56 14.94 25.19
N ARG A 982 15.72 14.13 24.53
CA ARG A 982 15.72 12.65 24.59
C ARG A 982 15.98 12.02 23.22
N TRP A 983 16.06 12.84 22.17
CA TRP A 983 16.19 12.39 20.79
C TRP A 983 17.66 12.13 20.44
N ASN A 984 17.97 10.95 19.92
CA ASN A 984 19.29 10.66 19.37
C ASN A 984 19.34 11.07 17.88
N GLU A 985 19.64 12.34 17.61
CA GLU A 985 19.58 12.90 16.26
C GLU A 985 20.43 12.10 15.24
N GLU A 986 21.68 11.78 15.59
CA GLU A 986 22.60 11.02 14.72
C GLU A 986 22.08 9.63 14.35
N GLY A 987 21.25 9.02 15.20
CA GLY A 987 20.66 7.71 14.96
C GLY A 987 19.38 7.72 14.11
N PHE A 988 18.68 8.86 14.01
CA PHE A 988 17.35 8.94 13.38
C PHE A 988 17.30 9.77 12.10
N VAL A 989 18.20 10.74 11.94
CA VAL A 989 18.21 11.64 10.79
C VAL A 989 19.60 11.71 10.17
N LYS A 990 19.63 11.65 8.84
CA LYS A 990 20.87 11.80 8.07
C LYS A 990 20.76 13.02 7.18
N LYS A 991 21.69 13.97 7.32
CA LYS A 991 21.81 15.06 6.34
C LYS A 991 22.22 14.48 4.98
N ILE A 992 21.44 14.75 3.95
CA ILE A 992 21.65 14.20 2.59
C ILE A 992 21.91 15.29 1.53
N CYS A 993 21.59 16.55 1.82
CA CYS A 993 21.93 17.69 0.98
C CYS A 993 22.07 18.95 1.86
N GLU A 994 22.90 19.90 1.43
CA GLU A 994 23.12 21.18 2.12
C GLU A 994 21.92 22.12 2.09
N GLY A 995 20.94 21.89 1.22
CA GLY A 995 19.74 22.74 1.11
C GLY A 995 20.00 24.00 0.30
N TYR A 996 19.91 25.17 0.94
CA TYR A 996 20.01 26.48 0.29
C TYR A 996 21.26 26.64 -0.59
N ARG A 997 21.05 27.10 -1.83
CA ARG A 997 22.10 27.42 -2.80
C ARG A 997 21.96 28.87 -3.26
N LYS A 998 22.89 29.72 -2.82
CA LYS A 998 22.92 31.13 -3.22
C LYS A 998 22.94 31.29 -4.75
N GLY A 999 22.12 32.19 -5.27
CA GLY A 999 21.89 32.42 -6.69
C GLY A 999 20.82 31.50 -7.27
N VAL A 1000 20.92 30.19 -7.03
CA VAL A 1000 19.97 29.20 -7.55
C VAL A 1000 18.62 29.31 -6.85
N PHE A 1001 18.60 29.47 -5.52
CA PHE A 1001 17.36 29.63 -4.76
C PHE A 1001 16.60 30.89 -5.16
N GLU A 1002 17.32 31.99 -5.40
CA GLU A 1002 16.76 33.26 -5.88
C GLU A 1002 16.21 33.13 -7.30
N GLN A 1003 16.93 32.46 -8.20
CA GLN A 1003 16.46 32.15 -9.55
C GLN A 1003 15.12 31.38 -9.54
N TYR A 1004 14.97 30.41 -8.64
CA TYR A 1004 13.68 29.74 -8.43
C TYR A 1004 12.59 30.63 -7.84
N GLY A 1005 12.97 31.62 -7.03
CA GLY A 1005 12.06 32.63 -6.52
C GLY A 1005 11.46 33.48 -7.63
N ASP A 1006 12.30 33.91 -8.58
CA ASP A 1006 11.87 34.67 -9.76
C ASP A 1006 10.92 33.85 -10.65
N ALA A 1007 11.14 32.53 -10.73
CA ALA A 1007 10.29 31.61 -11.50
C ALA A 1007 8.88 31.41 -10.93
N LEU A 1008 8.64 31.66 -9.62
CA LEU A 1008 7.35 31.40 -8.98
C LEU A 1008 6.20 32.17 -9.62
N LYS A 1009 6.44 33.42 -10.04
CA LYS A 1009 5.42 34.24 -10.69
C LYS A 1009 4.99 33.65 -12.04
N ALA A 1010 5.95 33.23 -12.85
CA ALA A 1010 5.66 32.58 -14.11
C ALA A 1010 5.02 31.19 -13.91
N PHE A 1011 5.43 30.46 -12.87
CA PHE A 1011 4.86 29.14 -12.54
C PHE A 1011 3.40 29.22 -12.07
N ASP A 1012 3.04 30.24 -11.29
CA ASP A 1012 1.64 30.53 -10.92
C ASP A 1012 0.76 30.76 -12.16
N GLU A 1013 1.27 31.49 -13.17
CA GLU A 1013 0.55 31.65 -14.44
C GLU A 1013 0.41 30.35 -15.23
N VAL A 1014 1.38 29.43 -15.14
CA VAL A 1014 1.26 28.07 -15.73
C VAL A 1014 0.11 27.30 -15.08
N GLU A 1015 -0.02 27.33 -13.75
CA GLU A 1015 -1.16 26.70 -13.04
C GLU A 1015 -2.50 27.35 -13.43
N LYS A 1016 -2.55 28.67 -13.59
CA LYS A 1016 -3.75 29.40 -14.03
C LYS A 1016 -4.17 29.07 -15.46
N VAL A 1017 -3.23 28.84 -16.39
CA VAL A 1017 -3.55 28.37 -17.74
C VAL A 1017 -4.25 27.01 -17.68
N ALA A 1018 -3.68 26.06 -16.94
CA ALA A 1018 -4.27 24.72 -16.79
C ALA A 1018 -5.67 24.76 -16.15
N LEU A 1019 -5.91 25.68 -15.22
CA LEU A 1019 -7.23 25.91 -14.62
C LEU A 1019 -8.24 26.51 -15.61
N ARG A 1020 -7.83 27.43 -16.50
CA ARG A 1020 -8.72 27.99 -17.54
C ARG A 1020 -9.16 26.93 -18.55
N GLU A 1021 -8.25 26.06 -18.99
CA GLU A 1021 -8.57 24.95 -19.88
C GLU A 1021 -9.59 23.96 -19.30
N LYS A 1022 -9.74 23.91 -17.97
CA LYS A 1022 -10.81 23.16 -17.31
C LYS A 1022 -12.16 23.86 -17.45
N GLY A 1023 -12.21 25.18 -17.26
CA GLY A 1023 -13.45 25.96 -17.32
C GLY A 1023 -14.03 26.11 -18.74
N GLU A 1024 -13.18 26.11 -19.78
CA GLU A 1024 -13.59 26.23 -21.18
C GLU A 1024 -14.38 25.02 -21.72
N GLU A 1025 -14.24 23.83 -21.13
CA GLU A 1025 -15.02 22.63 -21.52
C GLU A 1025 -16.35 22.49 -20.76
N GLU A 1026 -16.50 23.12 -19.58
CA GLU A 1026 -17.69 22.98 -18.72
C GLU A 1026 -18.73 24.10 -18.90
N GLY A 1027 -18.47 25.13 -19.74
CA GLY A 1027 -19.44 26.18 -20.03
C GLY A 1027 -19.77 27.10 -18.85
N TYR A 1028 -18.94 27.12 -17.80
CA TYR A 1028 -19.07 28.02 -16.66
C TYR A 1028 -18.06 29.17 -16.77
N GLU A 1029 -18.55 30.41 -16.70
CA GLU A 1029 -17.69 31.59 -16.52
C GLU A 1029 -16.89 31.43 -15.21
N VAL A 1030 -15.58 31.30 -15.37
CA VAL A 1030 -14.63 31.33 -14.26
C VAL A 1030 -14.57 32.76 -13.72
N TRP A 1031 -14.97 32.96 -12.47
CA TRP A 1031 -14.74 34.21 -11.73
C TRP A 1031 -13.25 34.44 -11.49
N ILE A 1032 -12.54 34.91 -12.51
CA ILE A 1032 -11.23 35.52 -12.34
C ILE A 1032 -11.46 36.97 -11.91
N THR A 1033 -11.28 37.26 -10.63
CA THR A 1033 -11.29 38.62 -10.08
C THR A 1033 -10.15 39.45 -10.70
N ARG A 1034 -10.42 40.11 -11.83
CA ARG A 1034 -9.61 41.22 -12.32
C ARG A 1034 -10.06 42.50 -11.64
N ASN A 1035 -9.24 42.97 -10.72
CA ASN A 1035 -9.39 44.26 -10.09
C ASN A 1035 -8.86 45.35 -11.05
N SER A 1036 -9.75 46.03 -11.77
CA SER A 1036 -9.50 47.36 -12.37
C SER A 1036 -10.81 47.94 -12.95
N ASP A 1037 -11.44 48.84 -12.22
CA ASP A 1037 -12.45 49.81 -12.70
C ASP A 1037 -11.69 51.02 -13.34
N PRO A 1038 -12.23 51.84 -14.29
CA PRO A 1038 -13.65 52.19 -14.44
C PRO A 1038 -14.24 52.21 -15.87
N THR A 1039 -15.57 52.41 -15.89
CA THR A 1039 -16.45 52.94 -16.98
C THR A 1039 -17.10 51.98 -18.01
N VAL A 1040 -18.40 51.73 -17.78
CA VAL A 1040 -19.59 51.70 -18.69
C VAL A 1040 -19.45 51.08 -20.10
N ILE A 1041 -20.29 50.06 -20.41
CA ILE A 1041 -21.32 50.00 -21.48
C ILE A 1041 -22.04 48.63 -21.43
N TRP A 1042 -23.37 48.66 -21.49
CA TRP A 1042 -24.32 47.53 -21.59
C TRP A 1042 -24.32 46.88 -22.97
N ILE A 1043 -24.52 45.54 -23.07
CA ILE A 1043 -25.31 44.88 -24.15
C ILE A 1043 -25.95 43.57 -23.60
N TRP A 1044 -27.26 43.43 -23.86
CA TRP A 1044 -28.13 42.25 -23.70
C TRP A 1044 -28.39 41.69 -25.10
N ASP A 1045 -28.31 40.38 -25.34
CA ASP A 1045 -28.99 39.68 -26.46
C ASP A 1045 -28.82 38.15 -26.31
N GLU A 1046 -29.89 37.41 -25.99
CA GLU A 1046 -30.84 36.72 -26.89
C GLU A 1046 -30.45 35.26 -27.21
N GLN A 1047 -31.22 34.34 -26.63
CA GLN A 1047 -31.36 32.96 -27.11
C GLN A 1047 -32.27 32.91 -28.35
N PRO A 1048 -32.13 31.84 -29.17
CA PRO A 1048 -33.28 31.28 -29.87
C PRO A 1048 -33.46 29.77 -29.60
N GLY A 1049 -34.59 29.44 -28.97
CA GLY A 1049 -35.71 28.77 -29.67
C GLY A 1049 -35.65 27.26 -29.91
N CYS A 1050 -36.42 26.53 -29.11
CA CYS A 1050 -36.92 25.17 -29.35
C CYS A 1050 -38.44 25.22 -29.54
N GLU A 1051 -38.98 24.46 -30.49
CA GLU A 1051 -40.41 24.25 -30.80
C GLU A 1051 -40.54 22.77 -31.27
N PHE A 1052 -41.53 21.92 -30.96
CA PHE A 1052 -42.94 22.07 -30.58
C PHE A 1052 -43.50 20.69 -30.12
N CYS A 1053 -44.23 20.59 -28.99
CA CYS A 1053 -45.57 19.93 -28.91
C CYS A 1053 -46.26 20.02 -27.53
N LYS A 1054 -47.23 20.96 -27.44
CA LYS A 1054 -48.63 20.86 -26.95
C LYS A 1054 -48.91 20.58 -25.45
N ARG A 1055 -49.37 21.60 -24.70
CA ARG A 1055 -50.78 22.02 -24.38
C ARG A 1055 -51.44 21.15 -23.29
N ASP A 1056 -52.19 21.61 -22.29
CA ASP A 1056 -52.60 22.90 -21.71
C ASP A 1056 -53.29 22.49 -20.39
N PHE A 1057 -53.12 23.21 -19.27
CA PHE A 1057 -54.17 23.53 -18.29
C PHE A 1057 -53.59 24.52 -17.25
N GLY A 1058 -54.16 25.73 -17.25
CA GLY A 1058 -53.77 26.85 -16.38
C GLY A 1058 -54.24 26.69 -14.93
N LEU A 1059 -53.92 27.57 -14.00
CA LEU A 1059 -52.89 28.61 -13.85
C LEU A 1059 -53.24 29.20 -12.46
N ALA A 1060 -52.41 28.91 -11.46
CA ALA A 1060 -52.36 29.57 -10.16
C ALA A 1060 -50.88 29.82 -9.83
#